data_AF-A0A7S6RGH6-F1
#
_entry.id   AF-A0A7S6RGH6-F1
#
_cell.length_a   1.000
_cell.length_b   1.000
_cell.length_c   1.000
_cell.angle_alpha   90.00
_cell.angle_beta   90.00
_cell.angle_gamma   90.00
#
_symmetry.space_group_name_H-M   'P 1'
#
loop_
_entity.id
_entity.type
_entity.pdbx_description
1 polymer ?
#
loop_
_entity_poly.entity_id
_entity_poly.type
_entity_poly.pdbx_seq_one_letter_code
_entity_poly.pdbx_strand_id
1 'polypeptide(L)'
;MCNYTIKITRAVFRHILKLHNYFEDIVQVLTDLSQGNLGDKKKLRGYEDLWRTKRGDIRVVWTQNNYEILVIAAGLRRDVYKKIPIDVNPEGATTLAELLGIEPTRVEHLPTYQFDHKRVTSWYEFVYGGYLYSPLLTPEQQAISQQLITAQPPNHTPINSFLLQSAPGTGKTVCAALIACRLLKTVGWNVALIVPEALRSDLENFTEIKSILQEQELNSQDQESNSQDQELNSQDQELNLDSLQQGKGRDIYAQIATDEKELTALQELLNGHSDEIEHESNSQDQRPNFFLGTFKEWLQHAEPNIYAQIATDEEELTAFHSDNIKYRDLVLFRAFVLNGDNLGNLNNNRTYIENQDAIARVEGVNINDWKQRLGDKKNWLEGLQQITETIPPPEGIRTLLIFDEAQDYLMAEIEAIKQMLLRWHQHKHSHVLWLLGDMNQRIKPTGFDWGQLELNTTHSLTYNYRNTQRILEFANIFHSFAQAANLQNQGRWLPDPSDPKNCFEEGEPVRILECNSPEELSQVLSRLNDRVLNRDDRYLLQRISSRVKLIHQDIAPKYQNLPGIDYLKVTEAKGREFDACVAFSVFQGEGTLSMEEASNLYTIFTRPRYRLLIITTTDQIERIGRTHFNQCQVFNFSDADQPLAWITEFGNGEQISQDFEAIRNLIDKGLRSQPLRIYWDTYAALRAARVDNQTVLEIEQKAIETLRASQKDAIILQELTELKLLETNSFWSPIDIVPLKCLLFRALGRYWDAVEEISQLQDRELEEYRALVIANIANELEQQGLIYEAARVRMRIGEDIPQDYPFREIIAHQHGSIVSVLCQAAINQIYQGETND
;
A
#
# COMPACT_ATOMS: atom_id res chain seq x y z
N MET A 1 -24.19 -3.23 26.38
CA MET A 1 -23.98 -2.19 25.34
C MET A 1 -23.89 -2.91 24.01
N CYS A 2 -24.61 -2.44 22.98
CA CYS A 2 -24.55 -3.05 21.65
C CYS A 2 -23.40 -2.38 20.89
N ASN A 3 -22.38 -3.14 20.54
CA ASN A 3 -21.32 -2.66 19.65
C ASN A 3 -21.81 -2.79 18.21
N TYR A 4 -21.59 -1.76 17.40
CA TYR A 4 -21.92 -1.74 15.97
C TYR A 4 -20.65 -1.88 15.13
N THR A 5 -20.73 -2.69 14.09
CA THR A 5 -19.75 -2.67 13.01
C THR A 5 -20.02 -1.46 12.13
N ILE A 6 -19.04 -0.58 11.99
CA ILE A 6 -19.16 0.64 11.18
C ILE A 6 -18.58 0.34 9.79
N LYS A 7 -19.44 0.41 8.78
CA LYS A 7 -19.06 0.34 7.37
C LYS A 7 -19.13 1.73 6.77
N ILE A 8 -18.09 2.13 6.05
CA ILE A 8 -18.01 3.45 5.42
C ILE A 8 -17.93 3.24 3.91
N THR A 9 -18.85 3.84 3.17
CA THR A 9 -18.77 3.80 1.69
C THR A 9 -17.57 4.60 1.20
N ARG A 10 -16.96 4.15 0.11
CA ARG A 10 -15.81 4.84 -0.50
C ARG A 10 -16.07 6.33 -0.77
N ALA A 11 -17.26 6.66 -1.24
CA ALA A 11 -17.66 8.04 -1.54
C ALA A 11 -17.54 8.98 -0.33
N VAL A 12 -17.69 8.45 0.89
CA VAL A 12 -17.55 9.19 2.14
C VAL A 12 -16.10 9.54 2.44
N PHE A 13 -15.15 8.61 2.27
CA PHE A 13 -13.72 8.88 2.49
C PHE A 13 -13.24 10.10 1.71
N ARG A 14 -13.63 10.19 0.44
CA ARG A 14 -13.33 11.35 -0.42
C ARG A 14 -13.83 12.67 0.18
N HIS A 15 -14.99 12.69 0.82
CA HIS A 15 -15.50 13.90 1.45
C HIS A 15 -14.81 14.20 2.76
N ILE A 16 -14.51 13.15 3.53
CA ILE A 16 -13.70 13.26 4.73
C ILE A 16 -12.37 13.90 4.36
N LEU A 17 -11.65 13.43 3.32
CA LEU A 17 -10.42 14.03 2.80
C LEU A 17 -10.49 15.53 2.44
N LYS A 18 -11.66 16.17 2.36
CA LYS A 18 -11.76 17.64 2.17
C LYS A 18 -11.92 18.41 3.48
N LEU A 19 -12.00 17.71 4.59
CA LEU A 19 -12.42 18.22 5.89
C LEU A 19 -11.34 18.03 6.94
N HIS A 20 -10.06 18.21 6.58
CA HIS A 20 -8.91 17.98 7.48
C HIS A 20 -9.07 18.64 8.85
N ASN A 21 -9.56 19.88 8.88
CA ASN A 21 -9.82 20.62 10.11
C ASN A 21 -10.95 20.04 11.00
N TYR A 22 -11.66 19.02 10.52
CA TYR A 22 -12.80 18.39 11.18
C TYR A 22 -12.67 16.85 11.25
N PHE A 23 -11.49 16.29 10.94
CA PHE A 23 -11.26 14.85 10.99
C PHE A 23 -11.66 14.28 12.34
N GLU A 24 -11.22 14.92 13.43
CA GLU A 24 -11.46 14.43 14.78
C GLU A 24 -12.93 14.44 15.20
N ASP A 25 -13.70 15.43 14.75
CA ASP A 25 -15.14 15.43 14.97
C ASP A 25 -15.83 14.27 14.26
N ILE A 26 -15.33 13.87 13.08
CA ILE A 26 -15.85 12.74 12.33
C ILE A 26 -15.46 11.42 13.01
N VAL A 27 -14.18 11.25 13.38
CA VAL A 27 -13.67 10.08 14.11
C VAL A 27 -14.48 9.83 15.37
N GLN A 28 -14.71 10.88 16.15
CA GLN A 28 -15.43 10.74 17.40
C GLN A 28 -16.87 10.31 17.16
N VAL A 29 -17.54 10.86 16.15
CA VAL A 29 -18.89 10.40 15.80
C VAL A 29 -18.87 8.93 15.39
N LEU A 30 -17.90 8.48 14.59
CA LEU A 30 -17.79 7.07 14.18
C LEU A 30 -17.48 6.14 15.36
N THR A 31 -16.63 6.59 16.28
CA THR A 31 -16.28 5.85 17.50
C THR A 31 -17.50 5.73 18.42
N ASP A 32 -18.20 6.84 18.67
CA ASP A 32 -19.44 6.87 19.44
C ASP A 32 -20.48 5.91 18.84
N LEU A 33 -20.67 5.96 17.51
CA LEU A 33 -21.56 5.05 16.79
C LEU A 33 -21.15 3.58 17.00
N SER A 34 -19.86 3.26 16.91
CA SER A 34 -19.36 1.88 17.09
C SER A 34 -19.62 1.33 18.50
N GLN A 35 -19.66 2.20 19.50
CA GLN A 35 -19.93 1.84 20.90
C GLN A 35 -21.43 1.87 21.26
N GLY A 36 -22.29 2.14 20.27
CA GLY A 36 -23.73 2.26 20.45
C GLY A 36 -24.20 3.60 21.02
N ASN A 37 -23.30 4.58 21.19
CA ASN A 37 -23.65 5.95 21.52
C ASN A 37 -24.01 6.71 20.23
N LEU A 38 -25.30 6.82 19.95
CA LEU A 38 -25.75 7.41 18.69
C LEU A 38 -25.74 8.95 18.67
N GLY A 39 -25.38 9.60 19.78
CA GLY A 39 -25.28 11.06 19.92
C GLY A 39 -26.59 11.80 19.63
N ASP A 40 -26.48 13.04 19.14
CA ASP A 40 -27.62 13.83 18.62
C ASP A 40 -28.07 13.25 17.26
N LYS A 41 -28.81 12.13 17.31
CA LYS A 41 -29.38 11.48 16.12
C LYS A 41 -30.76 12.04 15.76
N LYS A 42 -31.00 12.20 14.46
CA LYS A 42 -32.30 12.57 13.89
C LYS A 42 -32.57 11.80 12.59
N LYS A 43 -33.75 11.21 12.46
CA LYS A 43 -34.23 10.62 11.19
C LYS A 43 -34.44 11.73 10.16
N LEU A 44 -33.93 11.54 8.95
CA LEU A 44 -34.14 12.48 7.84
C LEU A 44 -35.55 12.31 7.28
N ARG A 45 -36.26 13.43 7.05
CA ARG A 45 -37.61 13.40 6.47
C ARG A 45 -37.51 13.08 4.98
N GLY A 46 -38.49 12.34 4.46
CA GLY A 46 -38.52 11.94 3.05
C GLY A 46 -37.71 10.67 2.73
N TYR A 47 -37.07 10.04 3.71
CA TYR A 47 -36.27 8.82 3.51
C TYR A 47 -36.74 7.68 4.40
N GLU A 48 -36.61 6.44 3.90
CA GLU A 48 -37.04 5.24 4.62
C GLU A 48 -36.23 5.05 5.90
N ASP A 49 -34.91 4.91 5.81
CA ASP A 49 -34.05 4.48 6.93
C ASP A 49 -32.77 5.33 7.10
N LEU A 50 -32.79 6.59 6.65
CA LEU A 50 -31.64 7.49 6.83
C LEU A 50 -31.69 8.27 8.14
N TRP A 51 -30.59 8.19 8.87
CA TRP A 51 -30.35 8.87 10.14
C TRP A 51 -29.17 9.81 10.00
N ARG A 52 -29.15 10.84 10.85
CA ARG A 52 -28.07 11.82 10.92
C ARG A 52 -27.65 12.05 12.35
N THR A 53 -26.36 11.87 12.64
CA THR A 53 -25.72 12.29 13.89
C THR A 53 -25.02 13.64 13.68
N LYS A 54 -25.09 14.52 14.70
CA LYS A 54 -24.49 15.85 14.69
C LYS A 54 -23.42 15.98 15.77
N ARG A 55 -22.33 16.68 15.41
CA ARG A 55 -21.34 17.25 16.32
C ARG A 55 -20.90 18.61 15.77
N GLY A 56 -21.13 19.70 16.49
CA GLY A 56 -20.89 21.06 15.96
C GLY A 56 -21.58 21.31 14.61
N ASP A 57 -20.80 21.69 13.59
CA ASP A 57 -21.24 21.86 12.20
C ASP A 57 -21.14 20.60 11.33
N ILE A 58 -20.54 19.54 11.86
CA ILE A 58 -20.39 18.24 11.20
C ILE A 58 -21.68 17.43 11.30
N ARG A 59 -22.00 16.77 10.18
CA ARG A 59 -23.12 15.85 10.00
C ARG A 59 -22.60 14.56 9.44
N VAL A 60 -22.95 13.45 10.09
CA VAL A 60 -22.70 12.10 9.59
C VAL A 60 -24.05 11.45 9.35
N VAL A 61 -24.29 11.03 8.11
CA VAL A 61 -25.53 10.40 7.64
C VAL A 61 -25.29 8.92 7.41
N TRP A 62 -26.15 8.09 7.98
CA TRP A 62 -25.99 6.65 8.01
C TRP A 62 -27.34 5.93 7.96
N THR A 63 -27.31 4.67 7.53
CA THR A 63 -28.40 3.69 7.71
C THR A 63 -27.94 2.59 8.65
N GLN A 64 -28.89 1.89 9.26
CA GLN A 64 -28.61 0.81 10.21
C GLN A 64 -29.34 -0.45 9.77
N ASN A 65 -28.62 -1.57 9.75
CA ASN A 65 -29.17 -2.91 9.56
C ASN A 65 -28.60 -3.83 10.63
N ASN A 66 -29.45 -4.35 11.53
CA ASN A 66 -29.05 -5.17 12.68
C ASN A 66 -27.95 -4.51 13.53
N TYR A 67 -26.77 -5.13 13.60
CA TYR A 67 -25.57 -4.67 14.31
C TYR A 67 -24.56 -3.96 13.39
N GLU A 68 -25.00 -3.52 12.20
CA GLU A 68 -24.17 -2.80 11.24
C GLU A 68 -24.72 -1.40 10.99
N ILE A 69 -23.81 -0.42 10.94
CA ILE A 69 -24.11 0.96 10.54
C ILE A 69 -23.34 1.25 9.26
N LEU A 70 -24.06 1.63 8.20
CA LEU A 70 -23.47 2.03 6.92
C LEU A 70 -23.49 3.55 6.80
N VAL A 71 -22.30 4.16 6.77
CA VAL A 71 -22.10 5.60 6.61
C VAL A 71 -22.08 5.96 5.12
N ILE A 72 -22.97 6.89 4.74
CA ILE A 72 -23.25 7.25 3.34
C ILE A 72 -22.83 8.69 3.03
N ALA A 73 -22.81 9.57 4.04
CA ALA A 73 -22.24 10.92 3.90
C ALA A 73 -21.63 11.41 5.21
N ALA A 74 -20.53 12.15 5.13
CA ALA A 74 -19.97 12.90 6.24
C ALA A 74 -19.50 14.27 5.77
N GLY A 75 -19.83 15.32 6.52
CA GLY A 75 -19.25 16.64 6.31
C GLY A 75 -20.02 17.80 6.92
N LEU A 76 -19.66 19.02 6.49
CA LEU A 76 -20.32 20.23 6.96
C LEU A 76 -21.79 20.24 6.56
N ARG A 77 -22.64 20.78 7.45
CA ARG A 77 -24.09 20.92 7.24
C ARG A 77 -24.46 21.39 5.83
N ARG A 78 -23.80 22.44 5.34
CA ARG A 78 -24.10 23.09 4.05
C ARG A 78 -23.78 22.20 2.84
N ASP A 79 -22.90 21.22 3.00
CA ASP A 79 -22.41 20.39 1.89
C ASP A 79 -23.07 19.01 1.89
N VAL A 80 -23.31 18.42 3.07
CA VAL A 80 -24.04 17.15 3.21
C VAL A 80 -25.45 17.26 2.60
N TYR A 81 -26.15 18.35 2.87
CA TYR A 81 -27.52 18.53 2.40
C TYR A 81 -27.68 19.01 0.95
N LYS A 82 -26.57 19.36 0.26
CA LYS A 82 -26.60 19.50 -1.20
C LYS A 82 -26.75 18.15 -1.89
N LYS A 83 -26.19 17.10 -1.29
CA LYS A 83 -26.21 15.72 -1.80
C LYS A 83 -27.41 14.93 -1.30
N ILE A 84 -27.88 15.24 -0.10
CA ILE A 84 -29.02 14.60 0.54
C ILE A 84 -30.06 15.69 0.86
N PRO A 85 -30.91 16.07 -0.11
CA PRO A 85 -31.90 17.12 0.08
C PRO A 85 -32.86 16.76 1.22
N ILE A 86 -33.11 17.70 2.15
CA ILE A 86 -33.94 17.42 3.35
C ILE A 86 -35.45 17.53 3.05
N ASP A 87 -35.81 18.11 1.90
CA ASP A 87 -37.17 18.45 1.51
C ASP A 87 -37.58 17.76 0.19
N VAL A 88 -37.32 16.45 0.07
CA VAL A 88 -37.83 15.64 -1.04
C VAL A 88 -39.36 15.48 -0.91
N ASN A 89 -40.06 15.57 -2.03
CA ASN A 89 -41.53 15.61 -2.17
C ASN A 89 -42.24 14.48 -1.36
N PRO A 90 -43.44 14.69 -0.77
CA PRO A 90 -44.05 13.78 0.21
C PRO A 90 -44.66 12.48 -0.35
N GLU A 91 -44.58 12.22 -1.66
CA GLU A 91 -45.17 11.03 -2.29
C GLU A 91 -44.17 9.87 -2.30
N GLY A 92 -44.12 9.14 -1.18
CA GLY A 92 -43.25 7.98 -0.99
C GLY A 92 -41.94 8.34 -0.29
N ALA A 93 -41.43 7.43 0.54
CA ALA A 93 -40.12 7.58 1.16
C ALA A 93 -39.03 7.15 0.18
N THR A 94 -38.04 8.01 -0.07
CA THR A 94 -36.90 7.71 -0.94
C THR A 94 -36.04 6.62 -0.32
N THR A 95 -35.74 5.59 -1.10
CA THR A 95 -34.87 4.48 -0.69
C THR A 95 -33.39 4.86 -0.79
N LEU A 96 -32.49 4.08 -0.17
CA LEU A 96 -31.04 4.28 -0.33
C LEU A 96 -30.59 4.14 -1.79
N ALA A 97 -31.19 3.20 -2.52
CA ALA A 97 -30.86 2.95 -3.93
C ALA A 97 -31.20 4.16 -4.80
N GLU A 98 -32.38 4.75 -4.59
CA GLU A 98 -32.82 5.96 -5.28
C GLU A 98 -31.95 7.17 -4.95
N LEU A 99 -31.54 7.34 -3.68
CA LEU A 99 -30.62 8.42 -3.29
C LEU A 99 -29.27 8.29 -4.00
N LEU A 100 -28.78 7.07 -4.16
CA LEU A 100 -27.49 6.80 -4.82
C LEU A 100 -27.61 6.74 -6.35
N GLY A 101 -28.82 6.75 -6.90
CA GLY A 101 -29.06 6.60 -8.35
C GLY A 101 -28.70 5.21 -8.89
N ILE A 102 -28.81 4.16 -8.07
CA ILE A 102 -28.50 2.77 -8.45
C ILE A 102 -29.71 1.86 -8.28
N GLU A 103 -29.67 0.68 -8.90
CA GLU A 103 -30.70 -0.34 -8.70
C GLU A 103 -30.68 -0.90 -7.25
N PRO A 104 -31.84 -1.22 -6.65
CA PRO A 104 -31.90 -1.73 -5.27
C PRO A 104 -31.04 -2.97 -5.00
N THR A 105 -30.94 -3.88 -5.96
CA THR A 105 -30.10 -5.09 -5.89
C THR A 105 -28.60 -4.77 -5.80
N ARG A 106 -28.17 -3.57 -6.20
CA ARG A 106 -26.75 -3.17 -6.20
C ARG A 106 -26.28 -2.60 -4.86
N VAL A 107 -27.19 -2.31 -3.93
CA VAL A 107 -26.83 -1.72 -2.62
C VAL A 107 -25.90 -2.63 -1.83
N GLU A 108 -26.10 -3.95 -1.88
CA GLU A 108 -25.23 -4.92 -1.19
C GLU A 108 -23.84 -5.07 -1.81
N HIS A 109 -23.67 -4.60 -3.05
CA HIS A 109 -22.41 -4.59 -3.78
C HIS A 109 -21.65 -3.26 -3.63
N LEU A 110 -22.12 -2.33 -2.79
CA LEU A 110 -21.41 -1.07 -2.57
C LEU A 110 -20.01 -1.34 -1.99
N PRO A 111 -18.96 -0.70 -2.55
CA PRO A 111 -17.62 -0.82 -1.99
C PRO A 111 -17.58 -0.10 -0.64
N THR A 112 -17.28 -0.88 0.40
CA THR A 112 -17.27 -0.42 1.80
C THR A 112 -15.99 -0.83 2.50
N TYR A 113 -15.61 -0.01 3.47
CA TYR A 113 -14.48 -0.25 4.36
C TYR A 113 -15.00 -0.38 5.78
N GLN A 114 -14.42 -1.31 6.53
CA GLN A 114 -14.75 -1.45 7.94
C GLN A 114 -13.88 -0.50 8.78
N PHE A 115 -14.53 0.35 9.57
CA PHE A 115 -13.84 1.16 10.55
C PHE A 115 -13.74 0.40 11.88
N ASP A 116 -12.51 0.20 12.35
CA ASP A 116 -12.20 -0.39 13.66
C ASP A 116 -11.28 0.55 14.45
N HIS A 117 -11.88 1.30 15.37
CA HIS A 117 -11.17 2.26 16.23
C HIS A 117 -10.12 1.61 17.14
N LYS A 118 -10.11 0.27 17.29
CA LYS A 118 -9.11 -0.43 18.10
C LYS A 118 -7.89 -0.87 17.31
N ARG A 119 -8.02 -1.03 15.98
CA ARG A 119 -6.93 -1.44 15.09
C ARG A 119 -6.22 -0.26 14.43
N VAL A 120 -6.83 0.92 14.48
CA VAL A 120 -6.32 2.14 13.88
C VAL A 120 -5.62 2.96 14.98
N THR A 121 -4.29 3.01 14.95
CA THR A 121 -3.44 3.83 15.81
C THR A 121 -3.61 5.33 15.55
N SER A 122 -3.87 5.72 14.29
CA SER A 122 -4.22 7.08 13.91
C SER A 122 -5.22 7.11 12.75
N TRP A 123 -6.24 7.96 12.87
CA TRP A 123 -7.23 8.19 11.80
C TRP A 123 -6.60 8.68 10.50
N TYR A 124 -5.47 9.37 10.59
CA TYR A 124 -4.69 9.82 9.45
C TYR A 124 -4.20 8.62 8.63
N GLU A 125 -3.72 7.56 9.28
CA GLU A 125 -3.36 6.32 8.57
C GLU A 125 -4.58 5.73 7.86
N PHE A 126 -5.74 5.63 8.53
CA PHE A 126 -6.97 5.10 7.94
C PHE A 126 -7.49 5.88 6.73
N VAL A 127 -7.42 7.22 6.77
CA VAL A 127 -7.96 8.09 5.72
C VAL A 127 -6.97 8.30 4.57
N TYR A 128 -5.67 8.43 4.86
CA TYR A 128 -4.64 8.65 3.83
C TYR A 128 -4.01 7.37 3.32
N GLY A 129 -4.12 6.25 4.04
CA GLY A 129 -3.73 4.93 3.56
C GLY A 129 -4.58 4.42 2.40
N GLY A 130 -5.69 5.09 2.07
CA GLY A 130 -6.49 4.82 0.88
C GLY A 130 -6.92 3.35 0.77
N TYR A 131 -6.53 2.71 -0.34
CA TYR A 131 -6.80 1.30 -0.64
C TYR A 131 -6.13 0.30 0.31
N LEU A 132 -5.19 0.73 1.15
CA LEU A 132 -4.43 -0.15 2.05
C LEU A 132 -5.23 -0.65 3.26
N TYR A 133 -6.40 -0.05 3.51
CA TYR A 133 -7.35 -0.52 4.53
C TYR A 133 -8.38 -1.42 3.88
N SER A 134 -8.52 -2.65 4.41
CA SER A 134 -9.32 -3.74 3.85
C SER A 134 -10.69 -3.30 3.32
N PRO A 135 -10.88 -3.19 1.99
CA PRO A 135 -12.23 -3.19 1.47
C PRO A 135 -12.89 -4.52 1.84
N LEU A 136 -14.16 -4.47 2.19
CA LEU A 136 -14.93 -5.70 2.40
C LEU A 136 -15.27 -6.29 1.03
N LEU A 137 -14.91 -7.56 0.82
CA LEU A 137 -15.26 -8.28 -0.40
C LEU A 137 -16.78 -8.25 -0.59
N THR A 138 -17.22 -7.87 -1.78
CA THR A 138 -18.65 -7.90 -2.15
C THR A 138 -19.14 -9.34 -2.28
N PRO A 139 -20.46 -9.60 -2.28
CA PRO A 139 -20.99 -10.94 -2.48
C PRO A 139 -20.47 -11.64 -3.76
N GLU A 140 -20.32 -10.88 -4.85
CA GLU A 140 -19.76 -11.38 -6.13
C GLU A 140 -18.30 -11.85 -5.96
N GLN A 141 -17.48 -11.08 -5.23
CA GLN A 141 -16.09 -11.42 -4.95
C GLN A 141 -15.96 -12.59 -3.96
N GLN A 142 -16.83 -12.65 -2.94
CA GLN A 142 -16.86 -13.75 -1.97
C GLN A 142 -17.21 -15.09 -2.63
N ALA A 143 -18.08 -15.09 -3.65
CA ALA A 143 -18.43 -16.30 -4.39
C ALA A 143 -17.21 -16.95 -5.09
N ILE A 144 -16.27 -16.14 -5.60
CA ILE A 144 -15.02 -16.62 -6.21
C ILE A 144 -14.17 -17.37 -5.17
N SER A 145 -14.07 -16.85 -3.95
CA SER A 145 -13.34 -17.50 -2.86
C SER A 145 -13.87 -18.91 -2.58
N GLN A 146 -15.20 -19.06 -2.52
CA GLN A 146 -15.81 -20.36 -2.24
C GLN A 146 -15.54 -21.36 -3.38
N GLN A 147 -15.60 -20.89 -4.63
CA GLN A 147 -15.33 -21.72 -5.80
C GLN A 147 -13.89 -22.21 -5.80
N LEU A 148 -12.90 -21.34 -5.56
CA LEU A 148 -11.48 -21.71 -5.46
C LEU A 148 -11.23 -22.80 -4.41
N ILE A 149 -11.86 -22.71 -3.24
CA ILE A 149 -11.75 -23.72 -2.17
C ILE A 149 -12.30 -25.07 -2.65
N THR A 150 -13.50 -25.06 -3.22
CA THR A 150 -14.22 -26.29 -3.62
C THR A 150 -13.73 -26.91 -4.93
N ALA A 151 -12.91 -26.19 -5.71
CA ALA A 151 -12.53 -26.60 -7.03
C ALA A 151 -11.62 -27.82 -7.05
N GLN A 152 -12.05 -28.82 -7.82
CA GLN A 152 -11.28 -30.00 -8.20
C GLN A 152 -10.77 -29.84 -9.66
N PRO A 153 -9.60 -30.40 -10.00
CA PRO A 153 -9.14 -30.42 -11.38
C PRO A 153 -10.15 -31.15 -12.28
N PRO A 154 -10.42 -30.67 -13.50
CA PRO A 154 -11.30 -31.35 -14.45
C PRO A 154 -10.74 -32.72 -14.86
N ASN A 155 -11.62 -33.64 -15.27
CA ASN A 155 -11.23 -35.00 -15.68
C ASN A 155 -10.21 -35.07 -16.85
N HIS A 156 -10.02 -33.98 -17.60
CA HIS A 156 -9.17 -33.93 -18.79
C HIS A 156 -7.86 -33.15 -18.60
N THR A 157 -7.67 -32.49 -17.46
CA THR A 157 -6.39 -31.82 -17.15
C THR A 157 -6.11 -31.86 -15.64
N PRO A 158 -4.90 -32.30 -15.24
CA PRO A 158 -4.53 -32.37 -13.82
C PRO A 158 -4.23 -30.99 -13.21
N ILE A 159 -4.13 -29.93 -14.02
CA ILE A 159 -3.90 -28.56 -13.53
C ILE A 159 -5.25 -27.94 -13.20
N ASN A 160 -5.41 -27.42 -11.97
CA ASN A 160 -6.57 -26.62 -11.62
C ASN A 160 -6.30 -25.14 -11.92
N SER A 161 -6.84 -24.63 -13.03
CA SER A 161 -6.56 -23.27 -13.52
C SER A 161 -7.80 -22.37 -13.54
N PHE A 162 -7.62 -21.14 -13.06
CA PHE A 162 -8.64 -20.10 -12.96
C PHE A 162 -8.21 -18.85 -13.70
N LEU A 163 -9.13 -18.26 -14.45
CA LEU A 163 -9.00 -16.94 -15.05
C LEU A 163 -10.00 -15.99 -14.40
N LEU A 164 -9.51 -14.85 -13.88
CA LEU A 164 -10.33 -13.68 -13.59
C LEU A 164 -10.08 -12.61 -14.65
N GLN A 165 -10.87 -12.66 -15.73
CA GLN A 165 -10.86 -11.69 -16.83
C GLN A 165 -11.97 -10.68 -16.58
N SER A 166 -11.61 -9.50 -16.09
CA SER A 166 -12.58 -8.43 -15.82
C SER A 166 -12.02 -7.09 -16.24
N ALA A 167 -12.89 -6.17 -16.64
CA ALA A 167 -12.51 -4.82 -17.02
C ALA A 167 -11.81 -4.06 -15.86
N PRO A 168 -11.10 -2.94 -16.12
CA PRO A 168 -10.52 -2.09 -15.09
C PRO A 168 -11.55 -1.65 -14.07
N GLY A 169 -11.10 -1.50 -12.82
CA GLY A 169 -11.92 -0.93 -11.77
C GLY A 169 -12.87 -1.90 -11.05
N THR A 170 -12.82 -3.17 -11.41
CA THR A 170 -13.59 -4.26 -10.77
C THR A 170 -12.94 -4.79 -9.48
N GLY A 171 -11.74 -4.33 -9.12
CA GLY A 171 -11.05 -4.72 -7.87
C GLY A 171 -10.41 -6.11 -7.90
N LYS A 172 -9.99 -6.60 -9.08
CA LYS A 172 -9.38 -7.95 -9.25
C LYS A 172 -8.20 -8.21 -8.32
N THR A 173 -7.19 -7.34 -8.34
CA THR A 173 -5.96 -7.49 -7.55
C THR A 173 -6.26 -7.59 -6.07
N VAL A 174 -7.14 -6.73 -5.56
CA VAL A 174 -7.46 -6.73 -4.12
C VAL A 174 -8.41 -7.84 -3.72
N CYS A 175 -9.32 -8.24 -4.61
CA CYS A 175 -10.08 -9.47 -4.43
C CYS A 175 -9.14 -10.66 -4.25
N ALA A 176 -8.14 -10.80 -5.13
CA ALA A 176 -7.16 -11.88 -5.07
C ALA A 176 -6.27 -11.78 -3.81
N ALA A 177 -5.79 -10.60 -3.45
CA ALA A 177 -4.98 -10.37 -2.26
C ALA A 177 -5.73 -10.76 -0.96
N LEU A 178 -6.98 -10.35 -0.81
CA LEU A 178 -7.79 -10.69 0.37
C LEU A 178 -8.14 -12.18 0.42
N ILE A 179 -8.43 -12.80 -0.73
CA ILE A 179 -8.65 -14.25 -0.81
C ILE A 179 -7.37 -15.01 -0.47
N ALA A 180 -6.22 -14.60 -0.99
CA ALA A 180 -4.90 -15.15 -0.66
C ALA A 180 -4.65 -15.12 0.85
N CYS A 181 -4.83 -13.95 1.49
CA CYS A 181 -4.66 -13.80 2.93
C CYS A 181 -5.60 -14.72 3.72
N ARG A 182 -6.88 -14.83 3.28
CA ARG A 182 -7.86 -15.72 3.92
C ARG A 182 -7.46 -17.18 3.78
N LEU A 183 -7.06 -17.64 2.60
CA LEU A 183 -6.70 -19.04 2.35
C LEU A 183 -5.45 -19.46 3.13
N LEU A 184 -4.46 -18.56 3.25
CA LEU A 184 -3.30 -18.75 4.11
C LEU A 184 -3.74 -18.90 5.58
N LYS A 185 -4.43 -17.90 6.15
CA LYS A 185 -4.75 -17.84 7.58
C LYS A 185 -5.79 -18.84 8.05
N THR A 186 -6.78 -19.17 7.21
CA THR A 186 -7.93 -20.00 7.63
C THR A 186 -7.88 -21.43 7.12
N VAL A 187 -7.21 -21.68 6.00
CA VAL A 187 -7.15 -23.01 5.37
C VAL A 187 -5.74 -23.61 5.41
N GLY A 188 -4.70 -22.80 5.61
CA GLY A 188 -3.31 -23.25 5.68
C GLY A 188 -2.69 -23.56 4.31
N TRP A 189 -3.09 -22.83 3.26
CA TRP A 189 -2.50 -23.02 1.92
C TRP A 189 -1.19 -22.23 1.77
N ASN A 190 -0.24 -22.76 1.02
CA ASN A 190 0.87 -21.99 0.50
C ASN A 190 0.36 -21.02 -0.56
N VAL A 191 0.84 -19.78 -0.56
CA VAL A 191 0.40 -18.74 -1.50
C VAL A 191 1.60 -18.02 -2.08
N ALA A 192 1.66 -17.90 -3.40
CA ALA A 192 2.54 -16.95 -4.08
C ALA A 192 1.68 -15.95 -4.86
N LEU A 193 1.74 -14.69 -4.47
CA LEU A 193 1.11 -13.56 -5.13
C LEU A 193 2.15 -12.83 -5.99
N ILE A 194 2.11 -13.10 -7.29
CA ILE A 194 3.06 -12.58 -8.27
C ILE A 194 2.44 -11.38 -8.98
N VAL A 195 3.07 -10.21 -8.83
CA VAL A 195 2.50 -8.92 -9.25
C VAL A 195 3.51 -8.09 -10.05
N PRO A 196 3.06 -7.10 -10.84
CA PRO A 196 3.95 -6.13 -11.46
C PRO A 196 4.76 -5.33 -10.43
N GLU A 197 5.98 -4.95 -10.78
CA GLU A 197 6.88 -4.13 -9.94
C GLU A 197 6.17 -2.88 -9.38
N ALA A 198 5.40 -2.19 -10.22
CA ALA A 198 4.68 -0.98 -9.84
C ALA A 198 3.60 -1.17 -8.76
N LEU A 199 3.16 -2.41 -8.51
CA LEU A 199 2.15 -2.77 -7.50
C LEU A 199 2.76 -3.44 -6.26
N ARG A 200 4.03 -3.85 -6.33
CA ARG A 200 4.68 -4.63 -5.26
C ARG A 200 4.66 -3.86 -3.94
N SER A 201 5.20 -2.64 -3.94
CA SER A 201 5.24 -1.79 -2.75
C SER A 201 3.85 -1.41 -2.24
N ASP A 202 2.85 -1.31 -3.11
CA ASP A 202 1.46 -1.01 -2.72
C ASP A 202 0.89 -2.19 -1.93
N LEU A 203 1.12 -3.42 -2.39
CA LEU A 203 0.59 -4.63 -1.76
C LEU A 203 1.36 -5.08 -0.51
N GLU A 204 2.68 -4.89 -0.44
CA GLU A 204 3.47 -5.15 0.79
C GLU A 204 2.93 -4.32 1.95
N ASN A 205 2.41 -3.13 1.65
CA ASN A 205 1.86 -2.22 2.62
C ASN A 205 0.37 -2.44 2.92
N PHE A 206 -0.31 -3.31 2.18
CA PHE A 206 -1.71 -3.64 2.39
C PHE A 206 -1.88 -4.32 3.75
N THR A 207 -2.83 -3.86 4.57
CA THR A 207 -2.91 -4.18 6.02
C THR A 207 -2.88 -5.68 6.30
N GLU A 208 -3.65 -6.48 5.55
CA GLU A 208 -3.73 -7.92 5.72
C GLU A 208 -2.43 -8.65 5.34
N ILE A 209 -1.78 -8.20 4.27
CA ILE A 209 -0.53 -8.78 3.78
C ILE A 209 0.61 -8.43 4.73
N LYS A 210 0.70 -7.17 5.16
CA LYS A 210 1.74 -6.71 6.08
C LYS A 210 1.72 -7.52 7.39
N SER A 211 0.53 -7.75 7.95
CA SER A 211 0.40 -8.58 9.16
C SER A 211 0.96 -9.99 8.93
N ILE A 212 0.72 -10.58 7.76
CA ILE A 212 1.29 -11.89 7.41
C ILE A 212 2.81 -11.83 7.33
N LEU A 213 3.36 -10.84 6.62
CA LEU A 213 4.81 -10.70 6.44
C LEU A 213 5.52 -10.46 7.79
N GLN A 214 4.97 -9.61 8.65
CA GLN A 214 5.50 -9.36 9.99
C GLN A 214 5.43 -10.59 10.90
N GLU A 215 4.32 -11.33 10.85
CA GLU A 215 4.20 -12.61 11.55
C GLU A 215 5.26 -13.60 11.06
N GLN A 216 5.53 -13.68 9.74
CA GLN A 216 6.59 -14.54 9.19
C GLN A 216 7.99 -14.09 9.63
N GLU A 217 8.29 -12.79 9.63
CA GLU A 217 9.59 -12.23 10.07
C GLU A 217 9.88 -12.52 11.54
N LEU A 218 8.92 -12.26 12.44
CA LEU A 218 9.05 -12.55 13.87
C LEU A 218 9.32 -14.04 14.11
N ASN A 219 8.61 -14.91 13.41
CA ASN A 219 8.80 -16.35 13.51
C ASN A 219 10.17 -16.81 12.98
N SER A 220 10.70 -16.13 11.96
CA SER A 220 12.04 -16.42 11.42
C SER A 220 13.12 -16.14 12.47
N GLN A 221 12.99 -15.02 13.19
CA GLN A 221 13.90 -14.62 14.28
C GLN A 221 13.79 -15.53 15.50
N ASP A 222 12.58 -15.99 15.84
CA ASP A 222 12.35 -16.97 16.92
C ASP A 222 12.95 -18.36 16.58
N GLN A 223 12.98 -18.74 15.30
CA GLN A 223 13.62 -20.00 14.89
C GLN A 223 15.15 -19.89 14.88
N GLU A 224 15.71 -18.76 14.46
CA GLU A 224 17.16 -18.51 14.53
C GLU A 224 17.66 -18.46 15.98
N SER A 225 16.92 -17.83 16.89
CA SER A 225 17.26 -17.82 18.33
C SER A 225 17.14 -19.20 18.97
N ASN A 226 16.07 -19.95 18.68
CA ASN A 226 15.92 -21.32 19.18
C ASN A 226 16.97 -22.29 18.63
N SER A 227 17.42 -22.11 17.39
CA SER A 227 18.50 -22.93 16.81
C SER A 227 19.86 -22.59 17.41
N GLN A 228 20.13 -21.32 17.71
CA GLN A 228 21.30 -20.91 18.49
C GLN A 228 21.27 -21.45 19.92
N ASP A 229 20.12 -21.45 20.58
CA ASP A 229 19.95 -22.02 21.92
C ASP A 229 20.07 -23.56 21.93
N GLN A 230 19.68 -24.23 20.84
CA GLN A 230 19.91 -25.68 20.67
C GLN A 230 21.39 -26.00 20.38
N GLU A 231 22.10 -25.17 19.61
CA GLU A 231 23.55 -25.29 19.42
C GLU A 231 24.32 -25.03 20.73
N LEU A 232 23.90 -24.04 21.54
CA LEU A 232 24.47 -23.78 22.86
C LEU A 232 24.20 -24.94 23.84
N ASN A 233 22.98 -25.48 23.88
CA ASN A 233 22.64 -26.62 24.74
C ASN A 233 23.34 -27.92 24.31
N SER A 234 23.58 -28.13 23.01
CA SER A 234 24.34 -29.29 22.54
C SER A 234 25.84 -29.17 22.83
N GLN A 235 26.40 -27.96 22.76
CA GLN A 235 27.77 -27.68 23.23
C GLN A 235 27.91 -27.86 24.76
N ASP A 236 26.93 -27.45 25.55
CA ASP A 236 26.92 -27.66 27.02
C ASP A 236 26.73 -29.15 27.40
N GLN A 237 26.04 -29.93 26.57
CA GLN A 237 25.94 -31.38 26.74
C GLN A 237 27.26 -32.10 26.36
N GLU A 238 27.94 -31.67 25.30
CA GLU A 238 29.28 -32.19 24.96
C GLU A 238 30.33 -31.83 26.02
N LEU A 239 30.30 -30.62 26.58
CA LEU A 239 31.18 -30.21 27.68
C LEU A 239 30.91 -30.98 28.98
N ASN A 240 29.64 -31.33 29.27
CA ASN A 240 29.31 -32.17 30.42
C ASN A 240 29.75 -33.63 30.22
N LEU A 241 29.66 -34.18 29.00
CA LEU A 241 30.11 -35.53 28.66
C LEU A 241 31.65 -35.69 28.77
N ASP A 242 32.41 -34.66 28.39
CA ASP A 242 33.87 -34.64 28.55
C ASP A 242 34.31 -34.48 30.01
N SER A 243 33.54 -33.75 30.82
CA SER A 243 33.83 -33.62 32.27
C SER A 243 33.51 -34.87 33.09
N LEU A 244 32.66 -35.78 32.58
CA LEU A 244 32.27 -37.03 33.24
C LEU A 244 33.20 -38.22 32.94
N GLN A 245 34.12 -38.11 31.98
CA GLN A 245 35.10 -39.17 31.67
C GLN A 245 36.44 -39.03 32.41
N GLN A 246 36.64 -38.00 33.24
CA GLN A 246 37.87 -37.84 34.02
C GLN A 246 37.61 -37.56 35.51
N GLY A 247 37.37 -38.61 36.31
CA GLY A 247 37.47 -38.46 37.76
C GLY A 247 36.80 -39.55 38.59
N LYS A 248 37.61 -40.48 39.11
CA LYS A 248 37.21 -41.46 40.13
C LYS A 248 36.93 -40.78 41.48
N GLY A 249 35.83 -41.16 42.14
CA GLY A 249 35.84 -41.43 43.58
C GLY A 249 34.85 -40.67 44.48
N ARG A 250 33.74 -41.36 44.76
CA ARG A 250 33.03 -41.51 46.05
C ARG A 250 32.54 -40.27 46.84
N ASP A 251 31.26 -40.41 47.18
CA ASP A 251 30.53 -39.88 48.33
C ASP A 251 30.26 -38.37 48.33
N ILE A 252 29.01 -38.00 48.05
CA ILE A 252 28.09 -37.28 48.96
C ILE A 252 26.70 -37.32 48.29
N TYR A 253 25.64 -37.33 49.12
CA TYR A 253 24.20 -37.34 48.78
C TYR A 253 23.49 -38.70 48.79
N ALA A 254 23.62 -39.39 49.93
CA ALA A 254 22.47 -40.06 50.53
C ALA A 254 21.65 -39.02 51.32
N GLN A 255 20.68 -38.32 50.71
CA GLN A 255 19.63 -37.60 51.47
C GLN A 255 18.46 -37.01 50.67
N ILE A 256 17.97 -37.63 49.59
CA ILE A 256 16.64 -37.31 49.05
C ILE A 256 15.96 -38.62 48.63
N ALA A 257 15.49 -39.37 49.61
CA ALA A 257 14.68 -40.56 49.42
C ALA A 257 13.59 -40.56 50.49
N THR A 258 12.50 -39.85 50.21
CA THR A 258 11.17 -40.02 50.82
C THR A 258 10.22 -39.12 50.03
N ASP A 259 9.55 -39.72 49.04
CA ASP A 259 8.11 -39.55 48.74
C ASP A 259 7.74 -40.02 47.32
N GLU A 260 8.36 -41.12 46.88
CA GLU A 260 8.08 -41.78 45.60
C GLU A 260 6.86 -42.74 45.66
N LYS A 261 5.93 -42.53 46.61
CA LYS A 261 4.72 -43.36 46.76
C LYS A 261 3.39 -42.63 46.52
N GLU A 262 3.41 -41.31 46.31
CA GLU A 262 2.20 -40.57 45.89
C GLU A 262 2.15 -40.28 44.38
N LEU A 263 3.26 -40.41 43.64
CA LEU A 263 3.27 -40.18 42.19
C LEU A 263 2.72 -41.36 41.38
N THR A 264 2.91 -42.60 41.85
CA THR A 264 2.52 -43.81 41.09
C THR A 264 1.01 -44.05 41.09
N ALA A 265 0.28 -43.55 42.10
CA ALA A 265 -1.18 -43.69 42.18
C ALA A 265 -1.95 -42.67 41.30
N LEU A 266 -1.30 -41.58 40.88
CA LEU A 266 -1.91 -40.55 40.02
C LEU A 266 -1.68 -40.81 38.52
N GLN A 267 -0.63 -41.55 38.15
CA GLN A 267 -0.37 -41.92 36.74
C GLN A 267 -1.20 -43.10 36.24
N GLU A 268 -1.65 -44.02 37.11
CA GLU A 268 -2.52 -45.13 36.72
C GLU A 268 -4.00 -44.73 36.54
N LEU A 269 -4.39 -43.52 36.98
CA LEU A 269 -5.75 -42.99 36.82
C LEU A 269 -5.96 -42.19 35.52
N LEU A 270 -4.88 -41.84 34.81
CA LEU A 270 -4.91 -40.96 33.65
C LEU A 270 -4.73 -41.65 32.29
N ASN A 271 -4.21 -42.89 32.22
CA ASN A 271 -3.90 -43.55 30.94
C ASN A 271 -4.51 -44.95 30.80
N GLY A 272 -5.84 -45.03 30.74
CA GLY A 272 -6.54 -46.23 30.33
C GLY A 272 -7.49 -45.97 29.17
N HIS A 273 -7.02 -46.23 27.94
CA HIS A 273 -7.72 -46.67 26.71
C HIS A 273 -7.39 -45.82 25.47
N SER A 274 -6.33 -46.20 24.75
CA SER A 274 -6.32 -46.23 23.27
C SER A 274 -5.10 -47.04 22.81
N ASP A 275 -5.36 -48.23 22.29
CA ASP A 275 -4.36 -49.08 21.64
C ASP A 275 -4.08 -48.57 20.21
N GLU A 276 -2.79 -48.57 19.87
CA GLU A 276 -2.15 -48.84 18.56
C GLU A 276 -2.41 -47.90 17.37
N ILE A 277 -1.39 -47.12 16.97
CA ILE A 277 -0.47 -47.43 15.84
C ILE A 277 0.70 -46.41 15.81
N GLU A 278 1.92 -46.94 15.74
CA GLU A 278 3.21 -46.25 15.61
C GLU A 278 3.44 -45.63 14.22
N HIS A 279 3.88 -44.37 14.18
CA HIS A 279 5.17 -43.90 13.62
C HIS A 279 5.12 -42.37 13.48
N GLU A 280 5.52 -41.66 14.53
CA GLU A 280 5.79 -40.21 14.48
C GLU A 280 7.17 -39.99 13.85
N SER A 281 7.19 -39.49 12.62
CA SER A 281 8.30 -38.69 12.11
C SER A 281 8.20 -37.30 12.73
N ASN A 282 9.29 -36.80 13.33
CA ASN A 282 9.50 -35.43 13.80
C ASN A 282 8.78 -34.39 12.91
N SER A 283 7.63 -33.90 13.36
CA SER A 283 6.99 -32.71 12.79
C SER A 283 7.60 -31.47 13.43
N GLN A 284 8.66 -30.92 12.83
CA GLN A 284 8.94 -29.49 13.00
C GLN A 284 7.74 -28.71 12.45
N ASP A 285 7.30 -27.67 13.16
CA ASP A 285 6.15 -26.79 12.86
C ASP A 285 6.03 -26.44 11.35
N GLN A 286 5.23 -27.20 10.60
CA GLN A 286 4.97 -26.95 9.17
C GLN A 286 3.95 -25.84 9.01
N ARG A 287 4.42 -24.59 8.98
CA ARG A 287 3.59 -23.41 8.73
C ARG A 287 3.49 -23.13 7.21
N PRO A 288 2.32 -22.68 6.73
CA PRO A 288 2.13 -22.39 5.31
C PRO A 288 2.93 -21.14 4.90
N ASN A 289 3.53 -21.19 3.71
CA ASN A 289 4.38 -20.14 3.17
C ASN A 289 3.57 -19.12 2.34
N PHE A 290 3.82 -17.84 2.60
CA PHE A 290 3.34 -16.72 1.80
C PHE A 290 4.50 -16.02 1.09
N PHE A 291 4.35 -15.77 -0.21
CA PHE A 291 5.27 -14.99 -1.04
C PHE A 291 4.51 -13.84 -1.72
N LEU A 292 5.08 -12.65 -1.68
CA LEU A 292 4.67 -11.49 -2.48
C LEU A 292 5.91 -10.93 -3.18
N GLY A 293 5.81 -10.74 -4.50
CA GLY A 293 6.91 -10.15 -5.28
C GLY A 293 6.64 -10.21 -6.79
N THR A 294 7.64 -9.82 -7.57
CA THR A 294 7.60 -9.99 -9.02
C THR A 294 7.93 -11.42 -9.43
N PHE A 295 7.66 -11.76 -10.69
CA PHE A 295 7.97 -13.09 -11.19
C PHE A 295 9.47 -13.40 -11.16
N LYS A 296 10.30 -12.39 -11.43
CA LYS A 296 11.77 -12.50 -11.35
C LYS A 296 12.23 -12.80 -9.92
N GLU A 297 11.68 -12.09 -8.94
CA GLU A 297 11.98 -12.31 -7.52
C GLU A 297 11.52 -13.67 -7.03
N TRP A 298 10.36 -14.13 -7.49
CA TRP A 298 9.86 -15.46 -7.13
C TRP A 298 10.79 -16.56 -7.63
N LEU A 299 11.28 -16.46 -8.87
CA LEU A 299 12.25 -17.41 -9.43
C LEU A 299 13.60 -17.33 -8.71
N GLN A 300 14.07 -16.13 -8.37
CA GLN A 300 15.30 -15.92 -7.60
C GLN A 300 15.19 -16.54 -6.20
N HIS A 301 14.03 -16.39 -5.54
CA HIS A 301 13.77 -16.98 -4.24
C HIS A 301 13.65 -18.50 -4.32
N ALA A 302 13.01 -19.03 -5.36
CA ALA A 302 12.80 -20.46 -5.53
C ALA A 302 14.08 -21.22 -5.91
N GLU A 303 14.93 -20.67 -6.79
CA GLU A 303 16.16 -21.32 -7.28
C GLU A 303 17.30 -20.29 -7.50
N PRO A 304 17.92 -19.77 -6.42
CA PRO A 304 18.89 -18.67 -6.51
C PRO A 304 20.15 -19.04 -7.32
N ASN A 305 20.59 -20.31 -7.24
CA ASN A 305 21.80 -20.79 -7.91
C ASN A 305 21.64 -20.81 -9.43
N ILE A 306 20.49 -21.25 -9.93
CA ILE A 306 20.19 -21.27 -11.37
C ILE A 306 19.89 -19.85 -11.83
N TYR A 307 19.14 -19.08 -11.04
CA TYR A 307 18.80 -17.69 -11.36
C TYR A 307 20.03 -16.81 -11.57
N ALA A 308 21.09 -16.99 -10.76
CA ALA A 308 22.35 -16.27 -10.92
C ALA A 308 23.05 -16.50 -12.28
N GLN A 309 22.70 -17.57 -12.99
CA GLN A 309 23.21 -17.91 -14.32
C GLN A 309 22.36 -17.33 -15.46
N ILE A 310 21.23 -16.68 -15.16
CA ILE A 310 20.33 -16.10 -16.16
C ILE A 310 20.76 -14.66 -16.48
N ALA A 311 20.77 -14.31 -17.76
CA ALA A 311 21.04 -12.96 -18.23
C ALA A 311 19.92 -11.99 -17.80
N THR A 312 20.31 -10.79 -17.37
CA THR A 312 19.36 -9.70 -17.11
C THR A 312 18.82 -9.14 -18.43
N ASP A 313 17.74 -8.34 -18.37
CA ASP A 313 17.20 -7.69 -19.57
C ASP A 313 18.24 -6.75 -20.22
N GLU A 314 19.07 -6.08 -19.41
CA GLU A 314 20.14 -5.20 -19.88
C GLU A 314 21.28 -5.97 -20.56
N GLU A 315 21.63 -7.14 -20.05
CA GLU A 315 22.65 -8.01 -20.65
C GLU A 315 22.17 -8.56 -22.00
N GLU A 316 20.91 -8.97 -22.09
CA GLU A 316 20.29 -9.39 -23.35
C GLU A 316 20.18 -8.25 -24.37
N LEU A 317 19.85 -7.03 -23.93
CA LEU A 317 19.87 -5.84 -24.78
C LEU A 317 21.27 -5.53 -25.29
N THR A 318 22.27 -5.60 -24.40
CA THR A 318 23.68 -5.32 -24.75
C THR A 318 24.22 -6.35 -25.76
N ALA A 319 23.78 -7.61 -25.69
CA ALA A 319 24.17 -8.67 -26.62
C ALA A 319 23.74 -8.40 -28.07
N PHE A 320 22.70 -7.58 -28.30
CA PHE A 320 22.34 -7.14 -29.66
C PHE A 320 23.38 -6.22 -30.30
N HIS A 321 24.21 -5.53 -29.50
CA HIS A 321 25.27 -4.64 -29.97
C HIS A 321 24.74 -3.49 -30.88
N SER A 322 23.57 -2.96 -30.54
CA SER A 322 22.89 -1.90 -31.29
C SER A 322 22.12 -0.99 -30.34
N ASP A 323 22.48 0.29 -30.31
CA ASP A 323 21.80 1.31 -29.49
C ASP A 323 20.35 1.60 -29.94
N ASN A 324 19.97 1.08 -31.11
CA ASN A 324 18.63 1.27 -31.68
C ASN A 324 17.60 0.24 -31.18
N ILE A 325 18.04 -0.83 -30.50
CA ILE A 325 17.15 -1.88 -29.99
C ILE A 325 16.74 -1.52 -28.57
N LYS A 326 15.42 -1.36 -28.37
CA LYS A 326 14.85 -1.01 -27.07
C LYS A 326 14.29 -2.25 -26.39
N TYR A 327 13.96 -2.12 -25.10
CA TYR A 327 13.31 -3.19 -24.32
C TYR A 327 12.08 -3.80 -25.03
N ARG A 328 11.28 -2.97 -25.71
CA ARG A 328 10.12 -3.43 -26.49
C ARG A 328 10.52 -4.40 -27.61
N ASP A 329 11.63 -4.15 -28.29
CA ASP A 329 12.15 -5.03 -29.34
C ASP A 329 12.68 -6.35 -28.74
N LEU A 330 13.29 -6.31 -27.54
CA LEU A 330 13.67 -7.52 -26.79
C LEU A 330 12.45 -8.39 -26.45
N VAL A 331 11.34 -7.79 -26.01
CA VAL A 331 10.09 -8.53 -25.73
C VAL A 331 9.58 -9.23 -27.00
N LEU A 332 9.59 -8.53 -28.14
CA LEU A 332 9.21 -9.11 -29.44
C LEU A 332 10.16 -10.24 -29.87
N PHE A 333 11.47 -10.06 -29.66
CA PHE A 333 12.47 -11.08 -29.95
C PHE A 333 12.24 -12.35 -29.12
N ARG A 334 12.03 -12.21 -27.81
CA ARG A 334 11.67 -13.35 -26.93
C ARG A 334 10.36 -14.00 -27.38
N ALA A 335 9.35 -13.20 -27.66
CA ALA A 335 8.00 -13.67 -27.99
C ALA A 335 7.92 -14.41 -29.33
N PHE A 336 8.61 -13.93 -30.37
CA PHE A 336 8.40 -14.38 -31.76
C PHE A 336 9.62 -14.94 -32.47
N VAL A 337 10.84 -14.58 -32.05
CA VAL A 337 12.08 -15.03 -32.70
C VAL A 337 12.71 -16.19 -31.92
N LEU A 338 12.96 -16.01 -30.62
CA LEU A 338 13.51 -17.09 -29.78
C LEU A 338 12.53 -18.24 -29.57
N ASN A 339 11.24 -17.92 -29.42
CA ASN A 339 10.19 -18.92 -29.23
C ASN A 339 9.46 -19.28 -30.55
N GLY A 340 10.01 -18.86 -31.70
CA GLY A 340 9.36 -18.97 -33.01
C GLY A 340 8.91 -20.39 -33.37
N ASP A 341 9.73 -21.40 -33.04
CA ASP A 341 9.47 -22.81 -33.36
C ASP A 341 8.27 -23.40 -32.58
N ASN A 342 7.91 -22.81 -31.44
CA ASN A 342 6.81 -23.26 -30.58
C ASN A 342 5.50 -22.52 -30.86
N LEU A 343 5.55 -21.46 -31.67
CA LEU A 343 4.38 -20.71 -32.06
C LEU A 343 3.84 -21.38 -33.32
N GLY A 344 2.56 -21.75 -33.30
CA GLY A 344 1.88 -22.36 -34.46
C GLY A 344 1.81 -21.40 -35.65
N ASN A 345 0.64 -21.27 -36.28
CA ASN A 345 0.53 -20.34 -37.42
C ASN A 345 0.61 -18.86 -36.94
N LEU A 346 1.80 -18.27 -37.06
CA LEU A 346 2.08 -16.85 -36.73
C LEU A 346 1.20 -15.87 -37.48
N ASN A 347 0.70 -16.24 -38.67
CA ASN A 347 -0.24 -15.41 -39.45
C ASN A 347 -1.60 -15.22 -38.77
N ASN A 348 -1.88 -15.95 -37.68
CA ASN A 348 -3.07 -15.75 -36.85
C ASN A 348 -2.76 -14.96 -35.55
N ASN A 349 -1.48 -14.68 -35.25
CA ASN A 349 -1.09 -13.93 -34.06
C ASN A 349 -1.08 -12.42 -34.37
N ARG A 350 -2.01 -11.66 -33.79
CA ARG A 350 -2.16 -10.23 -34.11
C ARG A 350 -1.03 -9.37 -33.61
N THR A 351 -0.49 -9.69 -32.43
CA THR A 351 0.67 -8.99 -31.92
C THR A 351 1.83 -9.15 -32.89
N TYR A 352 1.99 -10.31 -33.53
CA TYR A 352 2.97 -10.50 -34.61
C TYR A 352 2.66 -9.61 -35.82
N ILE A 353 1.42 -9.64 -36.35
CA ILE A 353 1.02 -8.88 -37.55
C ILE A 353 1.25 -7.37 -37.39
N GLU A 354 0.83 -6.78 -36.25
CA GLU A 354 0.99 -5.34 -36.01
C GLU A 354 2.44 -4.92 -35.78
N ASN A 355 3.31 -5.88 -35.46
CA ASN A 355 4.71 -5.65 -35.13
C ASN A 355 5.69 -6.16 -36.17
N GLN A 356 5.24 -6.52 -37.38
CA GLN A 356 6.11 -7.10 -38.41
C GLN A 356 7.35 -6.25 -38.68
N ASP A 357 7.20 -4.93 -38.82
CA ASP A 357 8.33 -4.03 -39.03
C ASP A 357 9.31 -4.00 -37.86
N ALA A 358 8.82 -4.15 -36.63
CA ALA A 358 9.65 -4.20 -35.42
C ALA A 358 10.34 -5.56 -35.25
N ILE A 359 9.62 -6.64 -35.53
CA ILE A 359 10.13 -8.01 -35.50
C ILE A 359 11.21 -8.19 -36.57
N ALA A 360 11.01 -7.67 -37.78
CA ALA A 360 11.99 -7.72 -38.87
C ALA A 360 13.34 -7.08 -38.47
N ARG A 361 13.36 -6.08 -37.57
CA ARG A 361 14.60 -5.49 -37.05
C ARG A 361 15.40 -6.45 -36.17
N VAL A 362 14.73 -7.33 -35.45
CA VAL A 362 15.37 -8.30 -34.53
C VAL A 362 15.48 -9.71 -35.11
N GLU A 363 14.72 -10.02 -36.17
CA GLU A 363 14.74 -11.31 -36.87
C GLU A 363 16.06 -11.55 -37.63
N GLY A 364 16.70 -10.48 -38.12
CA GLY A 364 18.01 -10.56 -38.78
C GLY A 364 19.19 -10.91 -37.86
N VAL A 365 18.95 -11.08 -36.56
CA VAL A 365 19.97 -11.40 -35.56
C VAL A 365 20.28 -12.90 -35.58
N ASN A 366 21.54 -13.26 -35.80
CA ASN A 366 21.97 -14.64 -35.63
C ASN A 366 21.89 -15.04 -34.16
N ILE A 367 20.90 -15.87 -33.82
CA ILE A 367 20.62 -16.31 -32.44
C ILE A 367 21.85 -16.96 -31.80
N ASN A 368 22.65 -17.72 -32.54
CA ASN A 368 23.85 -18.36 -31.99
C ASN A 368 24.92 -17.34 -31.63
N ASP A 369 25.14 -16.35 -32.49
CA ASP A 369 26.12 -15.28 -32.21
C ASP A 369 25.64 -14.39 -31.05
N TRP A 370 24.33 -14.11 -30.99
CA TRP A 370 23.72 -13.38 -29.87
C TRP A 370 23.87 -14.14 -28.55
N LYS A 371 23.60 -15.46 -28.53
CA LYS A 371 23.84 -16.32 -27.35
C LYS A 371 25.31 -16.35 -26.95
N GLN A 372 26.25 -16.46 -27.89
CA GLN A 372 27.68 -16.41 -27.59
C GLN A 372 28.10 -15.12 -26.89
N ARG A 373 27.44 -13.99 -27.19
CA ARG A 373 27.71 -12.69 -26.54
C ARG A 373 27.17 -12.59 -25.12
N LEU A 374 26.27 -13.48 -24.71
CA LEU A 374 25.85 -13.61 -23.31
C LEU A 374 26.92 -14.31 -22.45
N GLY A 375 27.98 -14.86 -23.06
CA GLY A 375 29.04 -15.58 -22.37
C GLY A 375 28.53 -16.88 -21.74
N ASP A 376 28.80 -17.06 -20.45
CA ASP A 376 28.36 -18.24 -19.68
C ASP A 376 26.90 -18.13 -19.19
N LYS A 377 26.25 -16.99 -19.41
CA LYS A 377 24.86 -16.77 -18.98
C LYS A 377 23.86 -17.35 -19.98
N LYS A 378 22.76 -17.87 -19.44
CA LYS A 378 21.61 -18.36 -20.22
C LYS A 378 20.67 -17.20 -20.53
N ASN A 379 20.00 -17.26 -21.68
CA ASN A 379 18.92 -16.31 -21.95
C ASN A 379 17.73 -16.58 -21.01
N TRP A 380 16.84 -15.59 -20.89
CA TRP A 380 15.70 -15.62 -19.98
C TRP A 380 14.83 -16.87 -20.13
N LEU A 381 14.47 -17.25 -21.36
CA LEU A 381 13.57 -18.39 -21.60
C LEU A 381 14.25 -19.74 -21.27
N GLU A 382 15.52 -19.90 -21.62
CA GLU A 382 16.31 -21.10 -21.26
C GLU A 382 16.49 -21.23 -19.75
N GLY A 383 16.80 -20.12 -19.08
CA GLY A 383 16.94 -20.06 -17.64
C GLY A 383 15.63 -20.38 -16.92
N LEU A 384 14.53 -19.80 -17.38
CA LEU A 384 13.19 -20.07 -16.84
C LEU A 384 12.80 -21.54 -16.97
N GLN A 385 13.02 -22.14 -18.14
CA GLN A 385 12.74 -23.55 -18.34
C GLN A 385 13.55 -24.41 -17.35
N GLN A 386 14.84 -24.13 -17.20
CA GLN A 386 15.68 -24.86 -16.25
C GLN A 386 15.20 -24.71 -14.80
N ILE A 387 14.87 -23.50 -14.36
CA ILE A 387 14.34 -23.27 -13.00
C ILE A 387 13.03 -24.04 -12.81
N THR A 388 12.08 -23.86 -13.72
CA THR A 388 10.76 -24.49 -13.61
C THR A 388 10.82 -26.01 -13.72
N GLU A 389 11.88 -26.59 -14.29
CA GLU A 389 12.17 -28.03 -14.28
C GLU A 389 12.68 -28.55 -12.93
N THR A 390 13.32 -27.72 -12.10
CA THR A 390 13.95 -28.15 -10.84
C THR A 390 13.15 -27.85 -9.58
N ILE A 391 12.37 -26.76 -9.55
CA ILE A 391 11.67 -26.33 -8.32
C ILE A 391 10.80 -27.47 -7.75
N PRO A 392 11.04 -27.96 -6.51
CA PRO A 392 10.19 -28.96 -5.88
C PRO A 392 8.86 -28.34 -5.40
N PRO A 393 7.78 -29.13 -5.28
CA PRO A 393 6.57 -28.65 -4.63
C PRO A 393 6.89 -28.25 -3.18
N PRO A 394 6.40 -27.10 -2.69
CA PRO A 394 6.60 -26.71 -1.31
C PRO A 394 5.86 -27.66 -0.36
N GLU A 395 6.41 -27.87 0.83
CA GLU A 395 5.72 -28.63 1.88
C GLU A 395 4.39 -27.97 2.25
N GLY A 396 3.34 -28.78 2.49
CA GLY A 396 2.02 -28.30 2.85
C GLY A 396 0.89 -28.93 2.02
N ILE A 397 -0.35 -28.58 2.37
CA ILE A 397 -1.55 -29.25 1.84
C ILE A 397 -1.82 -28.87 0.37
N ARG A 398 -1.63 -27.60 0.02
CA ARG A 398 -1.97 -27.05 -1.29
C ARG A 398 -1.25 -25.73 -1.56
N THR A 399 -0.89 -25.48 -2.82
CA THR A 399 -0.31 -24.19 -3.25
C THR A 399 -1.22 -23.42 -4.18
N LEU A 400 -1.39 -22.13 -3.93
CA LEU A 400 -2.05 -21.17 -4.82
C LEU A 400 -0.99 -20.25 -5.46
N LEU A 401 -0.86 -20.30 -6.78
CA LEU A 401 -0.03 -19.37 -7.55
C LEU A 401 -0.94 -18.35 -8.24
N ILE A 402 -0.80 -17.08 -7.89
CA ILE A 402 -1.58 -15.98 -8.45
C ILE A 402 -0.66 -15.13 -9.32
N PHE A 403 -1.04 -14.91 -10.58
CA PHE A 403 -0.37 -13.98 -11.49
C PHE A 403 -1.31 -12.82 -11.80
N ASP A 404 -0.96 -11.63 -11.34
CA ASP A 404 -1.67 -10.39 -11.69
C ASP A 404 -1.13 -9.76 -12.98
N GLU A 405 -2.00 -9.07 -13.72
CA GLU A 405 -1.73 -8.53 -15.06
C GLU A 405 -1.15 -9.59 -16.01
N ALA A 406 -1.68 -10.82 -15.94
CA ALA A 406 -1.16 -12.00 -16.64
C ALA A 406 -1.07 -11.82 -18.18
N GLN A 407 -1.84 -10.90 -18.77
CA GLN A 407 -1.78 -10.56 -20.19
C GLN A 407 -0.48 -9.87 -20.64
N ASP A 408 0.34 -9.38 -19.71
CA ASP A 408 1.64 -8.76 -20.00
C ASP A 408 2.83 -9.72 -19.86
N TYR A 409 2.58 -11.00 -19.54
CA TYR A 409 3.60 -12.04 -19.55
C TYR A 409 3.76 -12.62 -20.95
N LEU A 410 4.93 -13.20 -21.21
CA LEU A 410 5.14 -14.03 -22.39
C LEU A 410 4.32 -15.31 -22.24
N MET A 411 3.74 -15.79 -23.34
CA MET A 411 3.01 -17.05 -23.34
C MET A 411 3.90 -18.22 -22.85
N ALA A 412 5.18 -18.21 -23.25
CA ALA A 412 6.18 -19.18 -22.80
C ALA A 412 6.42 -19.15 -21.28
N GLU A 413 6.26 -18.00 -20.62
CA GLU A 413 6.46 -17.90 -19.17
C GLU A 413 5.36 -18.65 -18.41
N ILE A 414 4.10 -18.44 -18.80
CA ILE A 414 2.97 -19.12 -18.15
C ILE A 414 2.95 -20.61 -18.51
N GLU A 415 3.35 -20.99 -19.72
CA GLU A 415 3.44 -22.41 -20.09
C GLU A 415 4.52 -23.15 -19.31
N ALA A 416 5.68 -22.53 -19.05
CA ALA A 416 6.71 -23.10 -18.17
C ALA A 416 6.17 -23.38 -16.76
N ILE A 417 5.36 -22.47 -16.21
CA ILE A 417 4.69 -22.66 -14.92
C ILE A 417 3.67 -23.79 -14.98
N LYS A 418 2.89 -23.92 -16.05
CA LYS A 418 1.99 -25.06 -16.23
C LYS A 418 2.76 -26.38 -16.23
N GLN A 419 3.89 -26.48 -16.92
CA GLN A 419 4.72 -27.68 -16.94
C GLN A 419 5.28 -28.03 -15.54
N MET A 420 5.71 -27.01 -14.78
CA MET A 420 6.09 -27.19 -13.37
C MET A 420 4.94 -27.76 -12.53
N LEU A 421 3.73 -27.21 -12.68
CA LEU A 421 2.54 -27.67 -11.95
C LEU A 421 2.12 -29.10 -12.33
N LEU A 422 2.29 -29.50 -13.60
CA LEU A 422 2.10 -30.89 -14.03
C LEU A 422 3.04 -31.84 -13.30
N ARG A 423 4.33 -31.47 -13.16
CA ARG A 423 5.29 -32.24 -12.38
C ARG A 423 4.87 -32.32 -10.92
N TRP A 424 4.50 -31.20 -10.31
CA TRP A 424 4.02 -31.18 -8.92
C TRP A 424 2.80 -32.08 -8.71
N HIS A 425 1.87 -32.12 -9.67
CA HIS A 425 0.74 -33.06 -9.65
C HIS A 425 1.19 -34.53 -9.61
N GLN A 426 2.22 -34.89 -10.40
CA GLN A 426 2.77 -36.24 -10.44
C GLN A 426 3.40 -36.62 -9.08
N HIS A 427 3.91 -35.64 -8.33
CA HIS A 427 4.34 -35.78 -6.93
C HIS A 427 3.19 -35.70 -5.92
N LYS A 428 1.93 -35.80 -6.37
CA LYS A 428 0.70 -35.74 -5.56
C LYS A 428 0.51 -34.42 -4.81
N HIS A 429 1.13 -33.35 -5.28
CA HIS A 429 0.94 -32.02 -4.70
C HIS A 429 -0.28 -31.31 -5.28
N SER A 430 -1.17 -30.85 -4.41
CA SER A 430 -2.35 -30.09 -4.82
C SER A 430 -1.99 -28.63 -5.11
N HIS A 431 -2.51 -28.08 -6.20
CA HIS A 431 -2.20 -26.71 -6.59
C HIS A 431 -3.36 -26.02 -7.31
N VAL A 432 -3.29 -24.70 -7.39
CA VAL A 432 -4.20 -23.84 -8.16
C VAL A 432 -3.38 -22.77 -8.86
N LEU A 433 -3.55 -22.65 -10.17
CA LEU A 433 -3.04 -21.52 -10.95
C LEU A 433 -4.17 -20.51 -11.15
N TRP A 434 -4.00 -19.28 -10.65
CA TRP A 434 -4.98 -18.23 -10.78
C TRP A 434 -4.41 -17.03 -11.54
N LEU A 435 -4.88 -16.83 -12.76
CA LEU A 435 -4.48 -15.73 -13.62
C LEU A 435 -5.51 -14.60 -13.52
N LEU A 436 -5.04 -13.39 -13.29
CA LEU A 436 -5.85 -12.17 -13.26
C LEU A 436 -5.42 -11.27 -14.42
N GLY A 437 -6.37 -10.67 -15.13
CA GLY A 437 -6.00 -9.79 -16.22
C GLY A 437 -7.15 -9.10 -16.92
N ASP A 438 -6.79 -8.25 -17.87
CA ASP A 438 -7.69 -7.67 -18.87
C ASP A 438 -6.94 -7.48 -20.19
N MET A 439 -7.35 -8.22 -21.23
CA MET A 439 -6.75 -8.10 -22.57
C MET A 439 -6.89 -6.71 -23.18
N ASN A 440 -7.89 -5.92 -22.75
CA ASN A 440 -8.05 -4.55 -23.23
C ASN A 440 -7.00 -3.60 -22.65
N GLN A 441 -6.30 -3.99 -21.58
CA GLN A 441 -5.25 -3.21 -20.92
C GLN A 441 -3.84 -3.75 -21.18
N ARG A 442 -3.66 -4.57 -22.23
CA ARG A 442 -2.33 -5.05 -22.60
C ARG A 442 -1.47 -3.88 -23.07
N ILE A 443 -0.28 -3.76 -22.50
CA ILE A 443 0.69 -2.71 -22.86
C ILE A 443 2.00 -3.28 -23.44
N LYS A 444 2.28 -4.57 -23.20
CA LYS A 444 3.45 -5.26 -23.77
C LYS A 444 3.05 -6.13 -24.97
N PRO A 445 3.83 -6.12 -26.06
CA PRO A 445 3.54 -6.94 -27.23
C PRO A 445 4.07 -8.38 -27.04
N THR A 446 3.56 -9.10 -26.04
CA THR A 446 4.04 -10.44 -25.66
C THR A 446 3.49 -11.60 -26.50
N GLY A 447 2.50 -11.33 -27.35
CA GLY A 447 1.80 -12.36 -28.11
C GLY A 447 0.83 -13.21 -27.29
N PHE A 448 0.59 -12.85 -26.03
CA PHE A 448 -0.27 -13.55 -25.09
C PHE A 448 -1.75 -13.58 -25.53
N ASP A 449 -2.41 -14.73 -25.32
CA ASP A 449 -3.85 -14.95 -25.56
C ASP A 449 -4.39 -16.06 -24.64
N TRP A 450 -5.51 -15.81 -23.95
CA TRP A 450 -6.09 -16.78 -23.02
C TRP A 450 -6.48 -18.11 -23.66
N GLY A 451 -6.90 -18.08 -24.93
CA GLY A 451 -7.38 -19.27 -25.64
C GLY A 451 -6.28 -20.32 -25.85
N GLN A 452 -5.01 -19.91 -25.82
CA GLN A 452 -3.86 -20.80 -25.95
C GLN A 452 -3.52 -21.52 -24.64
N LEU A 453 -3.99 -21.02 -23.49
CA LEU A 453 -3.65 -21.58 -22.18
C LEU A 453 -4.55 -22.75 -21.77
N GLU A 454 -5.67 -22.98 -22.46
CA GLU A 454 -6.65 -24.04 -22.16
C GLU A 454 -7.09 -24.02 -20.68
N LEU A 455 -7.46 -22.83 -20.18
CA LEU A 455 -7.82 -22.63 -18.77
C LEU A 455 -9.21 -23.22 -18.46
N ASN A 456 -9.38 -23.77 -17.25
CA ASN A 456 -10.55 -24.57 -16.91
C ASN A 456 -11.77 -23.73 -16.57
N THR A 457 -11.58 -22.69 -15.76
CA THR A 457 -12.66 -21.87 -15.23
C THR A 457 -12.37 -20.40 -15.48
N THR A 458 -13.34 -19.68 -16.04
CA THR A 458 -13.25 -18.24 -16.29
C THR A 458 -14.35 -17.52 -15.51
N HIS A 459 -13.95 -16.47 -14.80
CA HIS A 459 -14.81 -15.55 -14.09
C HIS A 459 -14.62 -14.14 -14.63
N SER A 460 -15.68 -13.35 -14.51
CA SER A 460 -15.65 -11.91 -14.74
C SER A 460 -16.45 -11.25 -13.62
N LEU A 461 -15.96 -10.09 -13.19
CA LEU A 461 -16.63 -9.21 -12.23
C LEU A 461 -17.44 -8.17 -12.99
N THR A 462 -18.66 -7.96 -12.55
CA THR A 462 -19.66 -7.16 -13.27
C THR A 462 -19.52 -5.66 -12.97
N TYR A 463 -19.33 -5.33 -11.69
CA TYR A 463 -19.45 -3.95 -11.23
C TYR A 463 -18.13 -3.19 -11.25
N ASN A 464 -18.19 -1.93 -11.67
CA ASN A 464 -17.05 -1.02 -11.60
C ASN A 464 -17.08 -0.26 -10.27
N TYR A 465 -16.22 -0.67 -9.35
CA TYR A 465 -16.06 -0.07 -8.03
C TYR A 465 -15.11 1.14 -8.04
N ARG A 466 -14.47 1.44 -9.17
CA ARG A 466 -13.35 2.38 -9.26
C ARG A 466 -13.73 3.68 -9.98
N ASN A 467 -13.96 3.58 -11.28
CA ASN A 467 -14.10 4.71 -12.19
C ASN A 467 -15.51 5.27 -12.10
N THR A 468 -15.62 6.58 -12.30
CA THR A 468 -16.91 7.21 -12.54
C THR A 468 -17.45 6.88 -13.93
N GLN A 469 -18.77 6.92 -14.06
CA GLN A 469 -19.46 6.69 -15.32
C GLN A 469 -18.90 7.58 -16.44
N ARG A 470 -18.73 8.89 -16.19
CA ARG A 470 -18.22 9.85 -17.19
C ARG A 470 -16.80 9.55 -17.68
N ILE A 471 -15.92 9.11 -16.79
CA ILE A 471 -14.55 8.74 -17.16
C ILE A 471 -14.57 7.46 -18.00
N LEU A 472 -15.38 6.49 -17.62
CA LEU A 472 -15.46 5.22 -18.32
C LEU A 472 -16.11 5.36 -19.71
N GLU A 473 -17.17 6.17 -19.83
CA GLU A 473 -17.76 6.57 -21.12
C GLU A 473 -16.70 7.14 -22.06
N PHE A 474 -15.85 8.04 -21.56
CA PHE A 474 -14.75 8.61 -22.32
C PHE A 474 -13.68 7.58 -22.69
N ALA A 475 -13.24 6.75 -21.74
CA ALA A 475 -12.23 5.73 -21.99
C ALA A 475 -12.69 4.71 -23.06
N ASN A 476 -13.97 4.31 -23.03
CA ASN A 476 -14.53 3.33 -23.97
C ASN A 476 -14.51 3.80 -25.43
N ILE A 477 -14.34 5.10 -25.70
CA ILE A 477 -14.05 5.61 -27.05
C ILE A 477 -12.77 4.98 -27.60
N PHE A 478 -11.72 4.87 -26.78
CA PHE A 478 -10.44 4.33 -27.20
C PHE A 478 -10.46 2.80 -27.31
N HIS A 479 -11.30 2.13 -26.53
CA HIS A 479 -11.62 0.72 -26.80
C HIS A 479 -12.26 0.55 -28.19
N SER A 480 -13.19 1.42 -28.57
CA SER A 480 -13.83 1.33 -29.90
C SER A 480 -12.84 1.54 -31.05
N PHE A 481 -11.84 2.41 -30.87
CA PHE A 481 -10.72 2.56 -31.81
C PHE A 481 -9.87 1.28 -31.90
N ALA A 482 -9.50 0.70 -30.75
CA ALA A 482 -8.76 -0.55 -30.70
C ALA A 482 -9.54 -1.68 -31.40
N GLN A 483 -10.85 -1.78 -31.13
CA GLN A 483 -11.73 -2.76 -31.74
C GLN A 483 -11.83 -2.57 -33.26
N ALA A 484 -11.96 -1.34 -33.74
CA ALA A 484 -12.03 -1.04 -35.17
C ALA A 484 -10.71 -1.38 -35.89
N ALA A 485 -9.57 -0.96 -35.34
CA ALA A 485 -8.24 -1.28 -35.87
C ALA A 485 -8.02 -2.82 -35.92
N ASN A 486 -8.41 -3.50 -34.84
CA ASN A 486 -8.33 -4.94 -34.73
C ASN A 486 -9.19 -5.68 -35.77
N LEU A 487 -10.42 -5.21 -36.04
CA LEU A 487 -11.29 -5.79 -37.09
C LEU A 487 -10.77 -5.52 -38.50
N GLN A 488 -10.21 -4.35 -38.77
CA GLN A 488 -9.61 -4.02 -40.08
C GLN A 488 -8.48 -5.01 -40.42
N ASN A 489 -7.74 -5.47 -39.42
CA ASN A 489 -6.69 -6.48 -39.55
C ASN A 489 -7.22 -7.93 -39.43
N GLN A 490 -8.51 -8.17 -39.74
CA GLN A 490 -9.18 -9.48 -39.67
C GLN A 490 -9.15 -10.15 -38.30
N GLY A 491 -9.07 -9.36 -37.23
CA GLY A 491 -9.10 -9.86 -35.88
C GLY A 491 -10.49 -10.30 -35.40
N ARG A 492 -10.54 -11.25 -34.48
CA ARG A 492 -11.68 -11.53 -33.59
C ARG A 492 -11.99 -10.34 -32.70
N TRP A 493 -13.24 -10.23 -32.28
CA TRP A 493 -13.71 -9.27 -31.28
C TRP A 493 -12.81 -9.23 -30.03
N LEU A 494 -12.41 -8.03 -29.60
CA LEU A 494 -11.78 -7.81 -28.30
C LEU A 494 -12.82 -8.04 -27.20
N PRO A 495 -12.42 -8.38 -25.96
CA PRO A 495 -13.37 -8.44 -24.86
C PRO A 495 -14.11 -7.12 -24.70
N ASP A 496 -15.37 -7.19 -24.29
CA ASP A 496 -16.16 -5.98 -24.08
C ASP A 496 -15.54 -5.14 -22.94
N PRO A 497 -15.51 -3.80 -23.06
CA PRO A 497 -15.05 -2.94 -22.00
C PRO A 497 -16.08 -2.89 -20.87
N SER A 498 -15.72 -2.31 -19.73
CA SER A 498 -16.68 -2.11 -18.63
C SER A 498 -17.88 -1.28 -19.10
N ASP A 499 -19.09 -1.71 -18.76
CA ASP A 499 -20.32 -0.93 -19.00
C ASP A 499 -20.37 0.25 -18.02
N PRO A 500 -20.46 1.51 -18.49
CA PRO A 500 -20.60 2.67 -17.62
C PRO A 500 -21.81 2.61 -16.67
N LYS A 501 -22.88 1.88 -17.02
CA LYS A 501 -24.04 1.68 -16.13
C LYS A 501 -23.70 0.89 -14.87
N ASN A 502 -22.63 0.11 -14.91
CA ASN A 502 -22.17 -0.69 -13.77
C ASN A 502 -21.29 0.11 -12.79
N CYS A 503 -21.02 1.39 -13.06
CA CYS A 503 -20.39 2.31 -12.11
C CYS A 503 -21.34 2.65 -10.95
N PHE A 504 -20.80 2.83 -9.75
CA PHE A 504 -21.56 3.30 -8.58
C PHE A 504 -21.61 4.83 -8.46
N GLU A 505 -20.81 5.55 -9.24
CA GLU A 505 -20.71 7.00 -9.20
C GLU A 505 -20.77 7.58 -10.61
N GLU A 506 -21.63 8.58 -10.84
CA GLU A 506 -21.71 9.25 -12.15
C GLU A 506 -20.40 10.01 -12.47
N GLY A 507 -19.92 10.80 -11.50
CA GLY A 507 -18.70 11.60 -11.62
C GLY A 507 -18.85 12.93 -12.36
N GLU A 508 -17.72 13.59 -12.56
CA GLU A 508 -17.64 14.87 -13.28
C GLU A 508 -17.21 14.65 -14.74
N PRO A 509 -17.62 15.52 -15.68
CA PRO A 509 -17.16 15.44 -17.06
C PRO A 509 -15.63 15.54 -17.18
N VAL A 510 -15.06 14.80 -18.12
CA VAL A 510 -13.66 14.92 -18.50
C VAL A 510 -13.40 16.34 -19.01
N ARG A 511 -12.30 16.96 -18.56
CA ARG A 511 -11.90 18.29 -19.01
C ARG A 511 -10.75 18.21 -19.99
N ILE A 512 -10.79 19.06 -21.01
CA ILE A 512 -9.72 19.19 -22.00
C ILE A 512 -9.23 20.63 -21.97
N LEU A 513 -7.92 20.81 -21.80
CA LEU A 513 -7.23 22.08 -22.00
C LEU A 513 -6.52 22.04 -23.36
N GLU A 514 -7.13 22.70 -24.33
CA GLU A 514 -6.65 22.81 -25.70
C GLU A 514 -5.60 23.93 -25.80
N CYS A 515 -4.42 23.56 -26.31
CA CYS A 515 -3.30 24.46 -26.57
C CYS A 515 -3.04 24.57 -28.08
N ASN A 516 -2.68 25.76 -28.54
CA ASN A 516 -2.39 26.01 -29.96
C ASN A 516 -0.97 25.61 -30.35
N SER A 517 -0.06 25.47 -29.38
CA SER A 517 1.34 25.16 -29.67
C SER A 517 2.04 24.33 -28.56
N PRO A 518 3.18 23.68 -28.88
CA PRO A 518 4.03 23.02 -27.90
C PRO A 518 4.59 23.96 -26.82
N GLU A 519 4.79 25.24 -27.14
CA GLU A 519 5.21 26.25 -26.16
C GLU A 519 4.12 26.53 -25.13
N GLU A 520 2.85 26.57 -25.55
CA GLU A 520 1.73 26.70 -24.62
C GLU A 520 1.63 25.48 -23.69
N LEU A 521 1.80 24.26 -24.21
CA LEU A 521 1.85 23.04 -23.39
C LEU A 521 2.90 23.15 -22.27
N SER A 522 4.09 23.65 -22.61
CA SER A 522 5.19 23.86 -21.66
C SER A 522 4.86 24.91 -20.60
N GLN A 523 4.16 25.99 -20.99
CA GLN A 523 3.71 27.02 -20.06
C GLN A 523 2.64 26.51 -19.10
N VAL A 524 1.75 25.61 -19.57
CA VAL A 524 0.74 24.98 -18.71
C VAL A 524 1.37 24.18 -17.58
N LEU A 525 2.45 23.43 -17.84
CA LEU A 525 3.18 22.70 -16.79
C LEU A 525 3.74 23.64 -15.72
N SER A 526 4.27 24.80 -16.14
CA SER A 526 4.78 25.81 -15.21
C SER A 526 3.66 26.40 -14.35
N ARG A 527 2.51 26.74 -14.95
CA ARG A 527 1.32 27.23 -14.23
C ARG A 527 0.77 26.18 -13.25
N LEU A 528 0.75 24.91 -13.63
CA LEU A 528 0.32 23.81 -12.78
C LEU A 528 1.24 23.69 -11.56
N ASN A 529 2.57 23.69 -11.78
CA ASN A 529 3.58 23.66 -10.72
C ASN A 529 3.42 24.85 -9.74
N ASP A 530 3.31 26.07 -10.25
CA ASP A 530 3.18 27.27 -9.42
C ASP A 530 1.92 27.21 -8.54
N ARG A 531 0.83 26.65 -9.09
CA ARG A 531 -0.41 26.49 -8.35
C ARG A 531 -0.30 25.47 -7.21
N VAL A 532 0.38 24.35 -7.45
CA VAL A 532 0.62 23.35 -6.40
C VAL A 532 1.55 23.92 -5.32
N LEU A 533 2.55 24.72 -5.71
CA LEU A 533 3.51 25.33 -4.78
C LEU A 533 2.92 26.42 -3.88
N ASN A 534 1.95 27.19 -4.38
CA ASN A 534 1.37 28.35 -3.68
C ASN A 534 0.26 27.98 -2.69
N ARG A 535 0.10 26.70 -2.32
CA ARG A 535 -0.79 26.29 -1.24
C ARG A 535 -0.14 26.54 0.13
N ASP A 536 -0.87 27.23 1.00
CA ASP A 536 -0.47 27.46 2.38
C ASP A 536 -0.91 26.26 3.25
N ASP A 537 -0.30 25.10 2.97
CA ASP A 537 -0.64 23.87 3.68
C ASP A 537 0.24 23.75 4.94
N ARG A 538 -0.40 23.86 6.11
CA ARG A 538 0.18 23.57 7.44
C ARG A 538 0.29 22.06 7.73
N TYR A 539 -0.22 21.24 6.83
CA TYR A 539 -0.27 19.79 6.91
C TYR A 539 0.54 19.15 5.77
N LEU A 540 1.55 18.37 6.13
CA LEU A 540 2.44 17.63 5.26
C LEU A 540 1.70 16.54 4.49
N LEU A 541 0.79 15.79 5.14
CA LEU A 541 -0.02 14.76 4.48
C LEU A 541 -0.92 15.36 3.40
N GLN A 542 -1.48 16.54 3.67
CA GLN A 542 -2.24 17.30 2.67
C GLN A 542 -1.35 17.73 1.50
N ARG A 543 -0.12 18.17 1.78
CA ARG A 543 0.83 18.59 0.75
C ARG A 543 1.29 17.44 -0.13
N ILE A 544 1.49 16.25 0.45
CA ILE A 544 1.88 15.04 -0.29
C ILE A 544 0.71 14.49 -1.08
N SER A 545 -0.46 14.37 -0.44
CA SER A 545 -1.67 13.93 -1.13
C SER A 545 -2.02 14.90 -2.27
N SER A 546 -1.81 16.21 -2.14
CA SER A 546 -2.13 17.18 -3.20
C SER A 546 -1.22 17.15 -4.44
N ARG A 547 -0.25 16.23 -4.53
CA ARG A 547 0.57 16.06 -5.73
C ARG A 547 -0.26 15.64 -6.94
N VAL A 548 -0.01 16.29 -8.07
CA VAL A 548 -0.74 16.04 -9.30
C VAL A 548 -0.07 14.89 -10.04
N LYS A 549 -0.81 13.80 -10.26
CA LYS A 549 -0.34 12.65 -11.03
C LYS A 549 -0.48 12.97 -12.52
N LEU A 550 0.65 13.04 -13.20
CA LEU A 550 0.73 13.42 -14.60
C LEU A 550 1.26 12.24 -15.41
N ILE A 551 0.38 11.65 -16.24
CA ILE A 551 0.72 10.57 -17.14
C ILE A 551 1.09 11.17 -18.50
N HIS A 552 2.28 10.82 -19.01
CA HIS A 552 2.78 11.35 -20.27
C HIS A 552 3.43 10.27 -21.14
N GLN A 553 3.54 10.55 -22.44
CA GLN A 553 4.35 9.77 -23.38
C GLN A 553 5.76 10.35 -23.48
N ASP A 554 5.88 11.66 -23.69
CA ASP A 554 7.15 12.37 -23.76
C ASP A 554 7.03 13.80 -23.20
N ILE A 555 8.06 14.22 -22.47
CA ILE A 555 8.18 15.56 -21.87
C ILE A 555 9.64 15.98 -21.94
N ALA A 556 9.88 17.22 -22.39
CA ALA A 556 11.23 17.78 -22.46
C ALA A 556 11.94 17.72 -21.08
N PRO A 557 13.24 17.33 -21.01
CA PRO A 557 13.96 17.12 -19.75
C PRO A 557 13.89 18.28 -18.75
N LYS A 558 13.86 19.53 -19.23
CA LYS A 558 13.73 20.74 -18.39
C LYS A 558 12.41 20.85 -17.61
N TYR A 559 11.38 20.11 -18.01
CA TYR A 559 10.07 20.07 -17.35
C TYR A 559 9.81 18.73 -16.67
N GLN A 560 10.81 17.84 -16.62
CA GLN A 560 10.77 16.66 -15.78
C GLN A 560 11.14 17.08 -14.35
N ASN A 561 10.43 16.56 -13.35
CA ASN A 561 10.69 16.80 -11.92
C ASN A 561 10.31 18.20 -11.39
N LEU A 562 9.30 18.86 -11.98
CA LEU A 562 8.73 20.05 -11.33
C LEU A 562 8.12 19.69 -9.96
N PRO A 563 8.38 20.47 -8.90
CA PRO A 563 7.84 20.20 -7.56
C PRO A 563 6.31 20.06 -7.53
N GLY A 564 5.82 19.03 -6.83
CA GLY A 564 4.37 18.83 -6.65
C GLY A 564 3.67 18.17 -7.83
N ILE A 565 4.41 17.75 -8.85
CA ILE A 565 3.92 16.94 -9.97
C ILE A 565 4.66 15.61 -9.98
N ASP A 566 3.92 14.52 -10.11
CA ASP A 566 4.47 13.17 -10.25
C ASP A 566 4.34 12.74 -11.71
N TYR A 567 5.49 12.65 -12.37
CA TYR A 567 5.61 12.28 -13.76
C TYR A 567 5.62 10.76 -13.87
N LEU A 568 4.63 10.21 -14.58
CA LEU A 568 4.45 8.78 -14.74
C LEU A 568 4.40 8.42 -16.22
N LYS A 569 5.20 7.43 -16.60
CA LYS A 569 5.00 6.72 -17.87
C LYS A 569 3.78 5.79 -17.77
N VAL A 570 3.24 5.38 -18.91
CA VAL A 570 2.10 4.45 -18.96
C VAL A 570 2.40 3.14 -18.21
N THR A 571 3.61 2.62 -18.36
CA THR A 571 4.09 1.39 -17.67
C THR A 571 4.13 1.57 -16.15
N GLU A 572 4.52 2.75 -15.67
CA GLU A 572 4.61 3.08 -14.25
C GLU A 572 3.23 3.37 -13.65
N ALA A 573 2.28 3.84 -14.46
CA ALA A 573 0.90 4.09 -14.04
C ALA A 573 0.02 2.84 -14.08
N LYS A 574 0.42 1.78 -14.81
CA LYS A 574 -0.34 0.53 -14.93
C LYS A 574 -0.42 -0.18 -13.57
N GLY A 575 -1.54 -0.86 -13.33
CA GLY A 575 -1.87 -1.45 -12.03
C GLY A 575 -2.32 -0.41 -10.99
N ARG A 576 -1.70 0.77 -10.98
CA ARG A 576 -1.95 1.83 -10.01
C ARG A 576 -3.24 2.61 -10.26
N GLU A 577 -3.69 3.28 -9.22
CA GLU A 577 -4.91 4.08 -9.21
C GLU A 577 -4.68 5.49 -8.65
N PHE A 578 -5.48 6.44 -9.12
CA PHE A 578 -5.38 7.83 -8.72
C PHE A 578 -6.78 8.46 -8.66
N ASP A 579 -7.04 9.32 -7.68
CA ASP A 579 -8.32 10.02 -7.59
C ASP A 579 -8.49 11.04 -8.74
N ALA A 580 -7.40 11.70 -9.14
CA ALA A 580 -7.34 12.70 -10.18
C ALA A 580 -6.05 12.57 -11.02
N CYS A 581 -6.17 12.55 -12.35
CA CYS A 581 -5.01 12.49 -13.25
C CYS A 581 -5.00 13.62 -14.27
N VAL A 582 -3.79 14.02 -14.64
CA VAL A 582 -3.51 14.77 -15.86
C VAL A 582 -2.96 13.80 -16.92
N ALA A 583 -3.61 13.72 -18.08
CA ALA A 583 -3.05 13.09 -19.27
C ALA A 583 -2.43 14.19 -20.15
N PHE A 584 -1.10 14.23 -20.22
CA PHE A 584 -0.37 15.30 -20.88
C PHE A 584 0.20 14.85 -22.22
N SER A 585 -0.23 15.51 -23.30
CA SER A 585 0.20 15.28 -24.68
C SER A 585 0.22 13.79 -25.04
N VAL A 586 -0.88 13.08 -24.79
CA VAL A 586 -0.96 11.62 -24.96
C VAL A 586 -1.42 11.19 -26.36
N PHE A 587 -1.90 12.11 -27.20
CA PHE A 587 -2.41 11.82 -28.54
C PHE A 587 -1.34 12.01 -29.65
N GLN A 588 -0.07 11.81 -29.32
CA GLN A 588 1.05 11.95 -30.27
C GLN A 588 1.04 10.87 -31.35
N GLY A 589 1.58 11.19 -32.52
CA GLY A 589 1.67 10.29 -33.69
C GLY A 589 0.99 10.88 -34.92
N GLU A 590 0.95 10.10 -36.00
CA GLU A 590 0.32 10.45 -37.27
C GLU A 590 -0.78 9.44 -37.64
N GLY A 591 -1.71 9.83 -38.52
CA GLY A 591 -2.75 8.94 -39.02
C GLY A 591 -3.74 8.42 -37.96
N THR A 592 -4.40 7.31 -38.28
CA THR A 592 -5.36 6.62 -37.39
C THR A 592 -4.64 5.87 -36.27
N LEU A 593 -5.25 5.80 -35.10
CA LEU A 593 -4.71 5.04 -33.97
C LEU A 593 -4.55 3.56 -34.33
N SER A 594 -3.37 3.01 -34.02
CA SER A 594 -3.17 1.56 -34.00
C SER A 594 -3.90 0.92 -32.81
N MET A 595 -4.07 -0.41 -32.82
CA MET A 595 -4.67 -1.10 -31.69
C MET A 595 -3.86 -0.89 -30.40
N GLU A 596 -2.52 -0.99 -30.49
CA GLU A 596 -1.62 -0.77 -29.35
C GLU A 596 -1.73 0.67 -28.80
N GLU A 597 -1.72 1.69 -29.67
CA GLU A 597 -1.91 3.08 -29.27
C GLU A 597 -3.26 3.29 -28.55
N ALA A 598 -4.33 2.72 -29.11
CA ALA A 598 -5.67 2.82 -28.56
C ALA A 598 -5.81 2.07 -27.22
N SER A 599 -5.21 0.88 -27.07
CA SER A 599 -5.15 0.13 -25.80
C SER A 599 -4.34 0.86 -24.73
N ASN A 600 -3.24 1.52 -25.11
CA ASN A 600 -2.47 2.36 -24.20
C ASN A 600 -3.30 3.56 -23.72
N LEU A 601 -4.00 4.25 -24.62
CA LEU A 601 -4.90 5.35 -24.27
C LEU A 601 -6.05 4.87 -23.37
N TYR A 602 -6.68 3.73 -23.67
CA TYR A 602 -7.67 3.10 -22.79
C TYR A 602 -7.11 2.84 -21.38
N THR A 603 -5.87 2.35 -21.31
CA THR A 603 -5.18 2.11 -20.03
C THR A 603 -4.94 3.41 -19.26
N ILE A 604 -4.49 4.48 -19.93
CA ILE A 604 -4.29 5.81 -19.33
C ILE A 604 -5.61 6.36 -18.77
N PHE A 605 -6.68 6.34 -19.55
CA PHE A 605 -7.95 6.97 -19.19
C PHE A 605 -8.77 6.18 -18.18
N THR A 606 -8.41 4.94 -17.91
CA THR A 606 -8.98 4.13 -16.82
C THR A 606 -8.19 4.23 -15.52
N ARG A 607 -7.04 4.94 -15.52
CA ARG A 607 -6.28 5.23 -14.29
C ARG A 607 -7.03 6.15 -13.30
N PRO A 608 -7.61 7.29 -13.71
CA PRO A 608 -8.30 8.18 -12.79
C PRO A 608 -9.63 7.62 -12.30
N ARG A 609 -9.94 7.86 -11.03
CA ARG A 609 -11.22 7.50 -10.42
C ARG A 609 -12.28 8.56 -10.61
N TYR A 610 -11.94 9.84 -10.40
CA TYR A 610 -12.90 10.94 -10.28
C TYR A 610 -12.71 12.08 -11.26
N ARG A 611 -11.46 12.54 -11.44
CA ARG A 611 -11.15 13.68 -12.31
C ARG A 611 -10.08 13.32 -13.33
N LEU A 612 -10.37 13.63 -14.58
CA LEU A 612 -9.42 13.51 -15.68
C LEU A 612 -9.32 14.88 -16.37
N LEU A 613 -8.11 15.43 -16.39
CA LEU A 613 -7.75 16.58 -17.22
C LEU A 613 -6.83 16.12 -18.35
N ILE A 614 -7.20 16.41 -19.59
CA ILE A 614 -6.37 16.16 -20.76
C ILE A 614 -5.77 17.49 -21.20
N ILE A 615 -4.45 17.56 -21.34
CA ILE A 615 -3.73 18.75 -21.79
C ILE A 615 -3.06 18.38 -23.10
N THR A 616 -3.51 18.97 -24.21
CA THR A 616 -3.17 18.48 -25.56
C THR A 616 -3.21 19.63 -26.58
N THR A 617 -2.59 19.45 -27.74
CA THR A 617 -2.68 20.45 -28.82
C THR A 617 -3.95 20.32 -29.65
N THR A 618 -4.31 21.38 -30.36
CA THR A 618 -5.35 21.38 -31.40
C THR A 618 -5.12 20.27 -32.44
N ASP A 619 -3.90 20.15 -32.99
CA ASP A 619 -3.58 19.13 -34.00
C ASP A 619 -3.79 17.70 -33.48
N GLN A 620 -3.45 17.47 -32.21
CA GLN A 620 -3.67 16.21 -31.52
C GLN A 620 -5.16 15.89 -31.34
N ILE A 621 -6.00 16.89 -31.06
CA ILE A 621 -7.46 16.73 -31.00
C ILE A 621 -8.02 16.40 -32.38
N GLU A 622 -7.58 17.11 -33.42
CA GLU A 622 -8.05 16.89 -34.79
C GLU A 622 -7.68 15.49 -35.31
N ARG A 623 -6.50 14.98 -34.95
CA ARG A 623 -6.08 13.62 -35.30
C ARG A 623 -7.06 12.56 -34.80
N ILE A 624 -7.56 12.71 -33.56
CA ILE A 624 -8.54 11.77 -32.98
C ILE A 624 -9.94 12.05 -33.54
N GLY A 625 -10.26 13.32 -33.80
CA GLY A 625 -11.54 13.80 -34.32
C GLY A 625 -12.37 14.46 -33.23
N ARG A 626 -12.70 15.75 -33.41
CA ARG A 626 -13.42 16.57 -32.43
C ARG A 626 -14.72 15.98 -31.91
N THR A 627 -15.44 15.24 -32.74
CA THR A 627 -16.74 14.65 -32.39
C THR A 627 -16.66 13.67 -31.23
N HIS A 628 -15.51 13.03 -31.02
CA HIS A 628 -15.28 12.14 -29.89
C HIS A 628 -15.21 12.89 -28.55
N PHE A 629 -15.00 14.21 -28.57
CA PHE A 629 -14.86 15.03 -27.36
C PHE A 629 -16.13 15.82 -27.00
N ASN A 630 -17.26 15.59 -27.68
CA ASN A 630 -18.50 16.35 -27.49
C ASN A 630 -19.08 16.30 -26.06
N GLN A 631 -18.79 15.24 -25.31
CA GLN A 631 -19.23 15.08 -23.92
C GLN A 631 -18.21 15.62 -22.90
N CYS A 632 -17.05 16.09 -23.37
CA CYS A 632 -16.02 16.70 -22.55
C CYS A 632 -16.29 18.19 -22.36
N GLN A 633 -15.77 18.76 -21.28
CA GLN A 633 -15.74 20.20 -21.08
C GLN A 633 -14.40 20.75 -21.59
N VAL A 634 -14.43 21.51 -22.68
CA VAL A 634 -13.23 22.05 -23.34
C VAL A 634 -12.93 23.47 -22.86
N PHE A 635 -11.65 23.73 -22.60
CA PHE A 635 -11.09 25.01 -22.18
C PHE A 635 -9.93 25.36 -23.13
N ASN A 636 -9.75 26.64 -23.40
CA ASN A 636 -8.58 27.13 -24.15
C ASN A 636 -7.46 27.52 -23.19
N PHE A 637 -6.24 27.68 -23.72
CA PHE A 637 -5.07 28.14 -22.97
C PHE A 637 -5.30 29.46 -22.18
N SER A 638 -6.14 30.37 -22.70
CA SER A 638 -6.54 31.61 -22.01
C SER A 638 -7.25 31.35 -20.67
N ASP A 639 -8.00 30.25 -20.59
CA ASP A 639 -8.82 29.89 -19.44
C ASP A 639 -8.16 28.79 -18.59
N ALA A 640 -6.87 28.50 -18.80
CA ALA A 640 -6.16 27.40 -18.17
C ALA A 640 -6.27 27.40 -16.63
N ASP A 641 -6.42 28.55 -15.99
CA ASP A 641 -6.56 28.62 -14.54
C ASP A 641 -7.80 27.86 -14.03
N GLN A 642 -8.88 27.76 -14.79
CA GLN A 642 -10.07 27.05 -14.32
C GLN A 642 -9.90 25.52 -14.24
N PRO A 643 -9.47 24.80 -15.31
CA PRO A 643 -9.21 23.36 -15.24
C PRO A 643 -8.01 23.04 -14.32
N LEU A 644 -7.00 23.89 -14.22
CA LEU A 644 -5.88 23.68 -13.30
C LEU A 644 -6.31 23.84 -11.83
N ALA A 645 -7.24 24.75 -11.52
CA ALA A 645 -7.83 24.88 -10.17
C ALA A 645 -8.53 23.60 -9.76
N TRP A 646 -9.29 23.09 -10.71
CA TRP A 646 -10.14 21.95 -10.54
C TRP A 646 -9.33 20.69 -10.35
N ILE A 647 -8.33 20.43 -11.18
CA ILE A 647 -7.54 19.19 -11.02
C ILE A 647 -6.73 19.20 -9.73
N THR A 648 -6.22 20.36 -9.30
CA THR A 648 -5.43 20.47 -8.08
C THR A 648 -6.28 20.38 -6.81
N GLU A 649 -7.58 20.71 -6.84
CA GLU A 649 -8.48 20.59 -5.66
C GLU A 649 -8.52 19.15 -5.10
N PHE A 650 -8.27 18.15 -5.94
CA PHE A 650 -8.20 16.75 -5.53
C PHE A 650 -6.74 16.34 -5.39
N GLY A 651 -6.34 16.08 -4.15
CA GLY A 651 -5.12 15.36 -3.88
C GLY A 651 -5.28 13.86 -4.10
N ASN A 652 -4.30 13.24 -4.73
CA ASN A 652 -4.11 11.80 -4.84
C ASN A 652 -3.41 11.28 -3.58
N GLY A 653 -4.19 10.90 -2.57
CA GLY A 653 -3.68 10.49 -1.25
C GLY A 653 -2.95 9.14 -1.20
N GLU A 654 -2.98 8.33 -2.25
CA GLU A 654 -2.62 6.90 -2.11
C GLU A 654 -1.12 6.60 -1.98
N GLN A 655 -0.23 7.58 -2.15
CA GLN A 655 1.22 7.34 -2.14
C GLN A 655 1.97 7.92 -0.94
N ILE A 656 1.25 8.41 0.07
CA ILE A 656 1.89 8.93 1.29
C ILE A 656 2.75 7.85 1.94
N SER A 657 2.35 6.58 1.86
CA SER A 657 3.04 5.46 2.49
C SER A 657 4.38 5.06 1.85
N GLN A 658 4.73 5.59 0.68
CA GLN A 658 5.87 5.10 -0.12
C GLN A 658 6.95 6.13 -0.43
N ASP A 659 6.65 7.43 -0.33
CA ASP A 659 7.60 8.47 -0.70
C ASP A 659 8.24 9.09 0.55
N PHE A 660 8.90 8.24 1.35
CA PHE A 660 9.70 8.66 2.50
C PHE A 660 10.68 9.78 2.11
N GLU A 661 11.31 9.63 0.94
CA GLU A 661 12.21 10.62 0.38
C GLU A 661 11.51 11.96 0.14
N ALA A 662 10.30 12.00 -0.42
CA ALA A 662 9.56 13.25 -0.53
C ALA A 662 9.10 13.81 0.81
N ILE A 663 8.70 12.97 1.77
CA ILE A 663 8.38 13.41 3.14
C ILE A 663 9.60 14.13 3.73
N ARG A 664 10.76 13.48 3.71
CA ARG A 664 12.02 14.03 4.19
C ARG A 664 12.39 15.33 3.46
N ASN A 665 12.33 15.33 2.14
CA ASN A 665 12.64 16.51 1.33
C ASN A 665 11.68 17.68 1.59
N LEU A 666 10.40 17.41 1.84
CA LEU A 666 9.41 18.44 2.17
C LEU A 666 9.62 19.03 3.56
N ILE A 667 9.96 18.18 4.54
CA ILE A 667 10.36 18.61 5.90
C ILE A 667 11.59 19.52 5.78
N ASP A 668 12.67 19.04 5.14
CA ASP A 668 13.91 19.80 4.96
C ASP A 668 13.69 21.14 4.25
N LYS A 669 12.89 21.13 3.17
CA LYS A 669 12.55 22.34 2.42
C LYS A 669 11.72 23.32 3.24
N GLY A 670 10.79 22.83 4.07
CA GLY A 670 9.99 23.64 4.98
C GLY A 670 10.84 24.30 6.07
N LEU A 671 11.78 23.55 6.65
CA LEU A 671 12.71 24.06 7.66
C LEU A 671 13.68 25.11 7.09
N ARG A 672 14.02 25.00 5.80
CA ARG A 672 14.90 25.96 5.10
C ARG A 672 14.16 27.11 4.43
N SER A 673 12.83 27.09 4.35
CA SER A 673 12.08 28.12 3.65
C SER A 673 12.05 29.46 4.39
N GLN A 674 11.73 30.52 3.64
CA GLN A 674 11.40 31.83 4.19
C GLN A 674 9.97 32.19 3.72
N PRO A 675 8.99 32.26 4.64
CA PRO A 675 9.08 31.98 6.08
C PRO A 675 9.38 30.52 6.42
N LEU A 676 9.87 30.26 7.65
CA LEU A 676 10.05 28.90 8.20
C LEU A 676 8.70 28.18 8.19
N ARG A 677 8.67 26.92 7.77
CA ARG A 677 7.45 26.10 7.77
C ARG A 677 7.66 24.82 8.58
N ILE A 678 6.84 24.66 9.62
CA ILE A 678 6.72 23.44 10.43
C ILE A 678 5.35 22.83 10.13
N TYR A 679 5.31 21.53 9.82
CA TYR A 679 4.07 20.83 9.52
C TYR A 679 3.55 20.11 10.76
N TRP A 680 2.28 20.29 11.09
CA TRP A 680 1.72 19.82 12.37
C TRP A 680 1.49 18.30 12.42
N ASP A 681 1.32 17.67 11.27
CA ASP A 681 1.10 16.23 11.08
C ASP A 681 2.41 15.51 10.64
N THR A 682 3.58 16.07 10.95
CA THR A 682 4.88 15.48 10.57
C THR A 682 5.00 14.02 11.03
N TYR A 683 4.64 13.73 12.29
CA TYR A 683 4.75 12.38 12.83
C TYR A 683 3.65 11.45 12.33
N ALA A 684 2.46 12.00 12.02
CA ALA A 684 1.43 11.25 11.30
C ALA A 684 1.93 10.84 9.90
N ALA A 685 2.65 11.72 9.20
CA ALA A 685 3.26 11.44 7.91
C ALA A 685 4.37 10.40 7.99
N LEU A 686 5.27 10.50 8.98
CA LEU A 686 6.33 9.53 9.19
C LEU A 686 5.78 8.14 9.54
N ARG A 687 4.74 8.05 10.38
CA ARG A 687 4.04 6.79 10.66
C ARG A 687 3.26 6.26 9.46
N ALA A 688 2.57 7.12 8.71
CA ALA A 688 1.87 6.72 7.49
C ALA A 688 2.85 6.18 6.43
N ALA A 689 4.05 6.77 6.35
CA ALA A 689 5.18 6.26 5.57
C ALA A 689 5.96 5.12 6.25
N ARG A 690 5.52 4.70 7.44
CA ARG A 690 6.04 3.56 8.19
C ARG A 690 7.56 3.59 8.35
N VAL A 691 8.10 4.79 8.56
CA VAL A 691 9.52 5.05 8.79
C VAL A 691 9.91 4.42 10.12
N ASP A 692 11.01 3.66 10.14
CA ASP A 692 11.52 3.06 11.36
C ASP A 692 12.03 4.11 12.35
N ASN A 693 12.05 3.75 13.64
CA ASN A 693 12.41 4.68 14.71
C ASN A 693 13.83 5.25 14.57
N GLN A 694 14.78 4.47 14.04
CA GLN A 694 16.16 4.93 13.85
C GLN A 694 16.21 6.05 12.80
N THR A 695 15.52 5.85 11.67
CA THR A 695 15.41 6.86 10.62
C THR A 695 14.64 8.10 11.09
N VAL A 696 13.60 7.95 11.91
CA VAL A 696 12.91 9.10 12.53
C VAL A 696 13.88 9.94 13.36
N LEU A 697 14.69 9.32 14.22
CA LEU A 697 15.68 10.03 15.05
C LEU A 697 16.67 10.84 14.21
N GLU A 698 17.16 10.28 13.09
CA GLU A 698 18.06 10.99 12.18
C GLU A 698 17.42 12.26 11.59
N ILE A 699 16.12 12.20 11.28
CA ILE A 699 15.35 13.35 10.77
C ILE A 699 15.20 14.40 11.87
N GLU A 700 14.85 13.98 13.09
CA GLU A 700 14.72 14.88 14.22
C GLU A 700 16.02 15.63 14.50
N GLN A 701 17.15 14.92 14.49
CA GLN A 701 18.47 15.52 14.73
C GLN A 701 18.79 16.59 13.67
N LYS A 702 18.62 16.28 12.39
CA LYS A 702 18.81 17.25 11.29
C LYS A 702 17.85 18.45 11.40
N ALA A 703 16.61 18.20 11.81
CA ALA A 703 15.61 19.25 12.00
C ALA A 703 16.00 20.19 13.15
N ILE A 704 16.40 19.63 14.29
CA ILE A 704 16.90 20.38 15.47
C ILE A 704 18.12 21.22 15.10
N GLU A 705 19.10 20.64 14.41
CA GLU A 705 20.28 21.35 13.93
C GLU A 705 19.90 22.53 13.01
N THR A 706 19.00 22.30 12.07
CA THR A 706 18.52 23.34 11.13
C THR A 706 17.77 24.46 11.88
N LEU A 707 16.90 24.11 12.82
CA LEU A 707 16.14 25.06 13.62
C LEU A 707 17.06 25.91 14.50
N ARG A 708 18.01 25.29 15.21
CA ARG A 708 19.02 25.99 16.04
C ARG A 708 19.88 26.93 15.18
N ALA A 709 20.34 26.47 14.03
CA ALA A 709 21.15 27.28 13.11
C ALA A 709 20.38 28.49 12.55
N SER A 710 19.05 28.39 12.45
CA SER A 710 18.22 29.46 11.90
C SER A 710 18.03 30.66 12.83
N GLN A 711 18.31 30.54 14.14
CA GLN A 711 18.08 31.56 15.18
C GLN A 711 16.65 32.14 15.20
N LYS A 712 15.65 31.28 14.97
CA LYS A 712 14.22 31.65 14.85
C LYS A 712 13.39 31.28 16.07
N ASP A 713 13.93 31.42 17.28
CA ASP A 713 13.27 31.01 18.53
C ASP A 713 11.86 31.58 18.69
N ALA A 714 11.64 32.84 18.27
CA ALA A 714 10.33 33.48 18.31
C ALA A 714 9.28 32.75 17.45
N ILE A 715 9.67 32.20 16.29
CA ILE A 715 8.77 31.43 15.43
C ILE A 715 8.47 30.07 16.07
N ILE A 716 9.48 29.42 16.67
CA ILE A 716 9.29 28.14 17.37
C ILE A 716 8.32 28.30 18.54
N LEU A 717 8.46 29.38 19.32
CA LEU A 717 7.54 29.69 20.43
C LEU A 717 6.12 30.00 19.96
N GLN A 718 5.97 30.65 18.80
CA GLN A 718 4.67 30.87 18.18
C GLN A 718 4.02 29.54 17.79
N GLU A 719 4.76 28.65 17.11
CA GLU A 719 4.25 27.33 16.72
C GLU A 719 3.85 26.47 17.93
N LEU A 720 4.65 26.47 19.00
CA LEU A 720 4.29 25.80 20.26
C LEU A 720 2.97 26.33 20.86
N THR A 721 2.73 27.64 20.74
CA THR A 721 1.47 28.26 21.21
C THR A 721 0.29 27.83 20.34
N GLU A 722 0.46 27.79 19.02
CA GLU A 722 -0.55 27.33 18.07
C GLU A 722 -0.90 25.84 18.30
N LEU A 723 0.11 24.98 18.48
CA LEU A 723 -0.09 23.55 18.78
C LEU A 723 -0.87 23.33 20.09
N LYS A 724 -0.60 24.11 21.14
CA LYS A 724 -1.34 24.03 22.41
C LYS A 724 -2.80 24.42 22.26
N LEU A 725 -3.10 25.43 21.43
CA LEU A 725 -4.47 25.83 21.13
C LEU A 725 -5.21 24.74 20.35
N LEU A 726 -4.54 24.01 19.46
CA LEU A 726 -5.13 22.89 18.73
C LEU A 726 -5.54 21.77 19.68
N GLU A 727 -4.69 21.34 20.60
CA GLU A 727 -5.02 20.30 21.58
C GLU A 727 -6.25 20.63 22.43
N THR A 728 -6.41 21.91 22.80
CA THR A 728 -7.58 22.32 23.61
C THR A 728 -8.90 22.35 22.82
N ASN A 729 -8.84 22.46 21.48
CA ASN A 729 -10.01 22.63 20.62
C ASN A 729 -10.28 21.45 19.69
N SER A 730 -9.38 20.46 19.63
CA SER A 730 -9.47 19.29 18.75
C SER A 730 -8.86 18.06 19.39
N PHE A 731 -9.43 16.89 19.10
CA PHE A 731 -9.02 15.61 19.69
C PHE A 731 -7.91 14.97 18.85
N TRP A 732 -6.75 15.62 18.72
CA TRP A 732 -5.61 14.98 18.04
C TRP A 732 -5.15 13.74 18.80
N SER A 733 -4.70 12.72 18.06
CA SER A 733 -4.00 11.61 18.70
C SER A 733 -2.73 12.16 19.36
N PRO A 734 -2.53 11.95 20.68
CA PRO A 734 -1.34 12.44 21.38
C PRO A 734 -0.04 12.01 20.70
N ILE A 735 -0.04 10.83 20.07
CA ILE A 735 1.12 10.28 19.35
C ILE A 735 1.52 11.10 18.11
N ASP A 736 0.63 11.93 17.55
CA ASP A 736 0.87 12.81 16.39
C ASP A 736 1.51 14.16 16.80
N ILE A 737 1.03 14.78 17.89
CA ILE A 737 1.45 16.14 18.27
C ILE A 737 2.58 16.17 19.30
N VAL A 738 2.55 15.27 20.30
CA VAL A 738 3.50 15.30 21.42
C VAL A 738 4.95 15.16 20.95
N PRO A 739 5.29 14.26 20.00
CA PRO A 739 6.65 14.18 19.48
C PRO A 739 7.12 15.47 18.79
N LEU A 740 6.22 16.17 18.07
CA LEU A 740 6.56 17.45 17.42
C LEU A 740 6.87 18.53 18.43
N LYS A 741 6.06 18.66 19.50
CA LYS A 741 6.36 19.59 20.57
C LYS A 741 7.69 19.27 21.25
N CYS A 742 7.96 17.98 21.51
CA CYS A 742 9.23 17.53 22.05
C CYS A 742 10.41 17.99 21.17
N LEU A 743 10.34 17.77 19.86
CA LEU A 743 11.35 18.23 18.91
C LEU A 743 11.57 19.75 18.99
N LEU A 744 10.49 20.54 19.03
CA LEU A 744 10.57 21.99 19.12
C LEU A 744 11.16 22.48 20.46
N PHE A 745 10.80 21.86 21.59
CA PHE A 745 11.40 22.16 22.89
C PHE A 745 12.88 21.79 22.93
N ARG A 746 13.26 20.62 22.38
CA ARG A 746 14.67 20.22 22.22
C ARG A 746 15.43 21.20 21.34
N ALA A 747 14.83 21.68 20.25
CA ALA A 747 15.45 22.71 19.40
C ALA A 747 15.76 23.99 20.17
N LEU A 748 14.91 24.39 21.12
CA LEU A 748 15.13 25.53 22.03
C LEU A 748 16.08 25.23 23.21
N GLY A 749 16.60 24.01 23.34
CA GLY A 749 17.40 23.57 24.49
C GLY A 749 16.59 23.37 25.78
N ARG A 750 15.26 23.29 25.67
CA ARG A 750 14.29 23.17 26.78
C ARG A 750 13.92 21.71 27.04
N TYR A 751 14.92 20.88 27.38
CA TYR A 751 14.75 19.43 27.51
C TYR A 751 13.72 18.99 28.56
N TRP A 752 13.67 19.67 29.71
CA TRP A 752 12.71 19.31 30.76
C TRP A 752 11.26 19.61 30.38
N ASP A 753 11.01 20.67 29.60
CA ASP A 753 9.69 20.93 29.03
C ASP A 753 9.30 19.82 28.03
N ALA A 754 10.27 19.29 27.27
CA ALA A 754 10.04 18.16 26.37
C ALA A 754 9.68 16.86 27.15
N VAL A 755 10.35 16.60 28.28
CA VAL A 755 10.03 15.47 29.17
C VAL A 755 8.61 15.59 29.73
N GLU A 756 8.20 16.80 30.13
CA GLU A 756 6.86 17.06 30.63
C GLU A 756 5.80 16.84 29.56
N GLU A 757 6.01 17.29 28.32
CA GLU A 757 5.06 17.01 27.23
C GLU A 757 4.94 15.51 26.94
N ILE A 758 6.05 14.77 26.87
CA ILE A 758 6.04 13.32 26.58
C ILE A 758 5.32 12.52 27.67
N SER A 759 5.30 12.99 28.93
CA SER A 759 4.58 12.31 30.03
C SER A 759 3.10 12.07 29.74
N GLN A 760 2.49 12.82 28.82
CA GLN A 760 1.12 12.61 28.36
C GLN A 760 0.90 11.25 27.66
N LEU A 761 1.97 10.62 27.16
CA LEU A 761 1.92 9.31 26.51
C LEU A 761 2.06 8.14 27.50
N GLN A 762 2.49 8.40 28.74
CA GLN A 762 2.86 7.36 29.71
C GLN A 762 1.73 6.34 29.97
N ASP A 763 0.48 6.80 30.05
CA ASP A 763 -0.68 5.96 30.37
C ASP A 763 -1.34 5.35 29.12
N ARG A 764 -1.01 5.82 27.91
CA ARG A 764 -1.71 5.47 26.66
C ARG A 764 -0.84 4.66 25.70
N GLU A 765 0.44 4.98 25.60
CA GLU A 765 1.40 4.42 24.64
C GLU A 765 2.75 4.22 25.33
N LEU A 766 2.83 3.27 26.27
CA LEU A 766 3.97 3.10 27.18
C LEU A 766 5.29 2.81 26.45
N GLU A 767 5.24 2.02 25.37
CA GLU A 767 6.43 1.68 24.59
C GLU A 767 6.96 2.89 23.81
N GLU A 768 6.07 3.67 23.18
CA GLU A 768 6.44 4.92 22.51
C GLU A 768 6.98 5.95 23.52
N TYR A 769 6.36 6.05 24.70
CA TYR A 769 6.84 6.88 25.80
C TYR A 769 8.27 6.52 26.20
N ARG A 770 8.55 5.22 26.39
CA ARG A 770 9.88 4.72 26.72
C ARG A 770 10.88 5.02 25.62
N ALA A 771 10.54 4.68 24.38
CA ALA A 771 11.38 4.91 23.22
C ALA A 771 11.77 6.39 23.08
N LEU A 772 10.79 7.30 23.12
CA LEU A 772 11.05 8.74 22.96
C LEU A 772 11.86 9.32 24.13
N VAL A 773 11.58 8.92 25.38
CA VAL A 773 12.32 9.40 26.56
C VAL A 773 13.79 8.98 26.50
N ILE A 774 14.07 7.70 26.19
CA ILE A 774 15.43 7.18 26.09
C ILE A 774 16.13 7.75 24.85
N ALA A 775 15.55 7.52 23.67
CA ALA A 775 16.22 7.72 22.40
C ALA A 775 16.35 9.21 22.06
N ASN A 776 15.34 10.04 22.38
CA ASN A 776 15.30 11.42 21.91
C ASN A 776 15.92 12.39 22.93
N ILE A 777 15.74 12.15 24.23
CA ILE A 777 16.15 13.12 25.26
C ILE A 777 17.37 12.64 26.03
N ALA A 778 17.33 11.45 26.64
CA ALA A 778 18.41 11.00 27.49
C ALA A 778 19.72 10.80 26.71
N ASN A 779 19.67 10.12 25.57
CA ASN A 779 20.84 9.88 24.73
C ASN A 779 21.44 11.19 24.19
N GLU A 780 20.60 12.18 23.81
CA GLU A 780 21.09 13.48 23.33
C GLU A 780 21.79 14.27 24.46
N LEU A 781 21.21 14.28 25.67
CA LEU A 781 21.82 14.90 26.83
C LEU A 781 23.17 14.25 27.18
N GLU A 782 23.25 12.93 27.10
CA GLU A 782 24.49 12.20 27.34
C GLU A 782 25.57 12.51 26.29
N GLN A 783 25.20 12.58 25.00
CA GLN A 783 26.10 13.00 23.92
C GLN A 783 26.62 14.43 24.11
N GLN A 784 25.84 15.30 24.74
CA GLN A 784 26.25 16.66 25.13
C GLN A 784 27.08 16.72 26.41
N GLY A 785 27.38 15.57 27.03
CA GLY A 785 28.12 15.48 28.30
C GLY A 785 27.27 15.76 29.54
N LEU A 786 25.95 15.89 29.41
CA LEU A 786 25.00 16.11 30.52
C LEU A 786 24.54 14.78 31.12
N ILE A 787 25.48 13.95 31.53
CA ILE A 787 25.25 12.57 31.99
C ILE A 787 24.27 12.47 33.17
N TYR A 788 24.25 13.47 34.06
CA TYR A 788 23.33 13.51 35.20
C TYR A 788 21.90 13.82 34.77
N GLU A 789 21.73 14.70 33.80
CA GLU A 789 20.40 15.02 33.26
C GLU A 789 19.87 13.82 32.48
N ALA A 790 20.71 13.15 31.69
CA ALA A 790 20.37 11.91 31.00
C ALA A 790 19.88 10.81 31.97
N ALA A 791 20.60 10.57 33.07
CA ALA A 791 20.21 9.59 34.08
C ALA A 791 18.88 9.96 34.77
N ARG A 792 18.67 11.25 35.07
CA ARG A 792 17.40 11.74 35.66
C ARG A 792 16.20 11.59 34.71
N VAL A 793 16.44 11.73 33.40
CA VAL A 793 15.43 11.49 32.37
C VAL A 793 15.11 10.00 32.27
N ARG A 794 16.11 9.10 32.23
CA ARG A 794 15.91 7.64 32.22
C ARG A 794 15.16 7.13 33.45
N MET A 795 15.33 7.77 34.60
CA MET A 795 14.55 7.45 35.80
C MET A 795 13.03 7.66 35.63
N ARG A 796 12.58 8.45 34.64
CA ARG A 796 11.14 8.59 34.33
C ARG A 796 10.49 7.35 33.77
N ILE A 797 11.29 6.45 33.17
CA ILE A 797 10.80 5.18 32.62
C ILE A 797 11.13 3.98 33.51
N GLY A 798 11.67 4.24 34.72
CA GLY A 798 11.96 3.22 35.71
C GLY A 798 13.42 2.74 35.75
N GLU A 799 14.34 3.39 35.05
CA GLU A 799 15.77 3.07 35.17
C GLU A 799 16.40 3.73 36.40
N ASP A 800 17.21 2.99 37.14
CA ASP A 800 17.90 3.53 38.30
C ASP A 800 19.07 4.45 37.91
N ILE A 801 19.22 5.56 38.65
CA ILE A 801 20.42 6.38 38.57
C ILE A 801 21.61 5.54 39.09
N PRO A 802 22.76 5.49 38.36
CA PRO A 802 23.92 4.72 38.79
C PRO A 802 24.38 5.07 40.22
N GLN A 803 24.83 4.06 40.96
CA GLN A 803 25.16 4.18 42.39
C GLN A 803 26.32 5.11 42.67
N ASP A 804 27.22 5.27 41.69
CA ASP A 804 28.41 6.09 41.75
C ASP A 804 28.15 7.57 41.45
N TYR A 805 26.91 7.96 41.10
CA TYR A 805 26.57 9.35 40.80
C TYR A 805 26.46 10.19 42.10
N PRO A 806 27.25 11.27 42.24
CA PRO A 806 27.12 12.24 43.32
C PRO A 806 25.70 12.77 43.48
N PHE A 807 25.28 12.92 44.74
CA PHE A 807 23.98 13.51 45.11
C PHE A 807 22.76 12.77 44.56
N ARG A 808 22.89 11.48 44.20
CA ARG A 808 21.80 10.63 43.68
C ARG A 808 20.50 10.81 44.47
N GLU A 809 20.55 10.69 45.79
CA GLU A 809 19.37 10.80 46.67
C GLU A 809 18.68 12.18 46.60
N ILE A 810 19.44 13.23 46.30
CA ILE A 810 18.96 14.61 46.22
C ILE A 810 18.34 14.89 44.86
N ILE A 811 18.96 14.40 43.79
CA ILE A 811 18.53 14.69 42.41
C ILE A 811 17.49 13.68 41.88
N ALA A 812 17.34 12.55 42.55
CA ALA A 812 16.30 11.57 42.29
C ALA A 812 14.91 12.21 42.51
N HIS A 813 14.00 11.92 41.59
CA HIS A 813 12.59 12.37 41.59
C HIS A 813 12.33 13.89 41.52
N GLN A 814 13.35 14.73 41.34
CA GLN A 814 13.20 16.18 41.21
C GLN A 814 12.96 16.62 39.75
N HIS A 815 12.17 17.68 39.54
CA HIS A 815 11.91 18.31 38.23
C HIS A 815 12.85 19.51 37.98
N GLY A 816 13.08 19.84 36.71
CA GLY A 816 13.84 21.03 36.30
C GLY A 816 15.37 20.86 36.30
N SER A 817 16.09 21.94 35.97
CA SER A 817 17.56 21.94 35.84
C SER A 817 18.25 21.45 37.12
N ILE A 818 19.27 20.61 36.97
CA ILE A 818 20.08 20.11 38.07
C ILE A 818 20.67 21.23 38.93
N VAL A 819 21.01 22.37 38.31
CA VAL A 819 21.51 23.55 39.02
C VAL A 819 20.45 24.08 39.99
N SER A 820 19.20 24.23 39.53
CA SER A 820 18.11 24.68 40.40
C SER A 820 17.81 23.68 41.53
N VAL A 821 17.84 22.38 41.24
CA VAL A 821 17.60 21.32 42.23
C VAL A 821 18.69 21.30 43.29
N LEU A 822 19.97 21.35 42.88
CA LEU A 822 21.10 21.35 43.80
C LEU A 822 21.16 22.65 44.62
N CYS A 823 20.86 23.80 44.01
CA CYS A 823 20.74 25.07 44.74
C CYS A 823 19.62 25.00 45.77
N GLN A 824 18.44 24.47 45.42
CA GLN A 824 17.33 24.34 46.36
C GLN A 824 17.65 23.36 47.48
N ALA A 825 18.31 22.24 47.18
CA ALA A 825 18.75 21.29 48.18
C ALA A 825 19.77 21.90 49.15
N ALA A 826 20.73 22.67 48.64
CA ALA A 826 21.69 23.40 49.46
C ALA A 826 20.99 24.44 50.36
N ILE A 827 20.04 25.20 49.82
CA ILE A 827 19.21 26.14 50.59
C ILE A 827 18.44 25.40 51.69
N ASN A 828 17.82 24.26 51.38
CA ASN A 828 17.06 23.47 52.34
C ASN A 828 17.96 22.91 53.46
N GLN A 829 19.19 22.47 53.14
CA GLN A 829 20.15 22.04 54.16
C GLN A 829 20.61 23.19 55.07
N ILE A 830 20.81 24.39 54.52
CA ILE A 830 21.15 25.57 55.31
C ILE A 830 20.00 25.92 56.28
N TYR A 831 18.74 25.91 55.80
CA TYR A 831 17.58 26.18 56.65
C TYR A 831 17.31 25.10 57.71
N GLN A 832 17.58 23.82 57.41
CA GLN A 832 17.48 22.74 58.39
C GLN A 832 18.61 22.79 59.44
N GLY A 833 19.78 23.33 59.08
CA GLY A 833 20.88 23.62 60.00
C GLY A 833 20.53 24.72 60.99
N GLU A 834 19.81 25.77 60.58
CA GLU A 834 19.39 26.87 61.46
C GLU A 834 18.26 26.51 62.44
N THR A 835 17.52 25.42 62.20
CA THR A 835 16.48 24.93 63.14
C THR A 835 16.98 23.93 64.19
N ASN A 836 18.24 23.49 64.09
CA ASN A 836 18.86 22.55 65.04
C ASN A 836 19.94 23.19 65.93
N ASP A 837 20.07 24.52 65.90
CA ASP A 837 20.88 25.31 66.84
C ASP A 837 20.02 26.04 67.88
#